data_AF-A0A978U223-F1
#
_entry.id   AF-A0A978U223-F1
#
_cell.length_a   1.000
_cell.length_b   1.000
_cell.length_c   1.000
_cell.angle_alpha   90.00
_cell.angle_beta   90.00
_cell.angle_gamma   90.00
#
_symmetry.space_group_name_H-M   'P 1'
#
loop_
_entity.id
_entity.type
_entity.pdbx_description
1 polymer ?
#
loop_
_entity_poly.entity_id
_entity_poly.type
_entity_poly.pdbx_seq_one_letter_code
_entity_poly.pdbx_strand_id
1 'polypeptide(L)'
;MMARFDPMRDRLPSLYRPDPGDRSLLAHLLQAVGASLDQLNQEASDVLQAHWFNVANRALYSPVFLRQRQLRQQPFPRSTDPILDTYPYIDDLAYLAALLNIAPWQDPPAQRELTEAYRDRIRQIVALYRDGLATLNALRRMVKAQLPVNLMAPLPERDRGLFLEEFPLLAPQRHPIQAPGLPLELVGPLMRWSVHNPSVQPVPVTLYLQGVTPVAGQIDPTETPVIELYQGQTDLPLGIAYQGNLSAGQVLRLRPTLTSWLGTDTGVLRSPAQAITTAPPPLTGWATAHEELTGSVSAILQAGDRTLWLAHNIEGSGQLWRFDGRQWQPILTDASLPPIHCLALAAQDLLIGSDRGLLRLPLFPVDNTWTPSPSPAGLNQPAVYAIASVNGEWWLGTATGVKTLGTGDTLQDRALPGSPIYALHLDRNGLLFLAGDRGLFQFQPGLDAWYFYSGASETEQAPEWAPLNPNVPPAESAVHLPPVRALCRGRDQSLWLGTAKGLARYVARAVQGLTYETALEAFPDLTTGPVYCIQADDRGMVWFGCDRGLLRYDGRDMWQYQGDRWHPLGKADTLYHADRSTQPRGHWRFDRTAGEWQRPHPDPLAAPLTVRTQAEPAVHALLWTDGVVADLGEWQNDEFVAIAQATDPTSRLVMRYRLDAQRIVNGGIPAVPRLPVGHSTWRYLALEPTPFTEPDIKPAWTREGRLLPPPPTQSVDPESGRYDRQTPPPASEFDRSLFAFNPSAQVRFGWAARRPLTVLAQVHLRSPSETLDPLILQRVAQGIEQVRPAGVQVVLNVDEV
;
A
#
# COMPACT_ATOMS: atom_id res chain seq x y z
N MET A 1 27.30 6.24 14.90
CA MET A 1 28.72 5.83 14.74
C MET A 1 29.54 6.88 15.48
N MET A 2 30.22 6.54 16.58
CA MET A 2 31.11 7.51 17.24
C MET A 2 32.30 7.74 16.31
N ALA A 3 32.57 8.99 15.94
CA ALA A 3 33.73 9.34 15.12
C ALA A 3 35.02 8.92 15.86
N ARG A 4 36.07 8.50 15.14
CA ARG A 4 37.37 8.09 15.73
C ARG A 4 38.07 9.19 16.57
N PHE A 5 37.50 10.39 16.61
CA PHE A 5 37.87 11.47 17.51
C PHE A 5 37.86 11.05 18.99
N ASP A 6 36.76 10.49 19.50
CA ASP A 6 36.64 10.17 20.94
C ASP A 6 37.67 9.10 21.38
N PRO A 7 37.87 7.98 20.66
CA PRO A 7 38.91 7.01 21.00
C PRO A 7 40.34 7.57 20.96
N MET A 8 40.65 8.51 20.06
CA MET A 8 41.98 9.14 19.98
C MET A 8 42.20 10.15 21.10
N ARG A 9 41.18 10.98 21.37
CA ARG A 9 41.14 11.89 22.52
C ARG A 9 41.36 11.11 23.82
N ASP A 10 40.71 9.97 23.97
CA ASP A 10 40.75 9.19 25.20
C ASP A 10 42.07 8.45 25.41
N ARG A 11 42.91 8.33 24.38
CA ARG A 11 44.29 7.81 24.50
C ARG A 11 45.31 8.86 24.93
N LEU A 12 44.96 10.15 24.89
CA LEU A 12 45.84 11.20 25.38
C LEU A 12 45.88 11.18 26.93
N PRO A 13 47.06 11.42 27.52
CA PRO A 13 47.16 11.67 28.97
C PRO A 13 46.20 12.80 29.36
N SER A 14 45.62 12.72 30.56
CA SER A 14 44.61 13.67 31.03
C SER A 14 45.01 15.15 30.88
N LEU A 15 46.30 15.46 30.99
CA LEU A 15 46.85 16.81 30.83
C LEU A 15 46.72 17.37 29.40
N TYR A 16 46.69 16.51 28.39
CA TYR A 16 46.68 16.87 26.97
C TYR A 16 45.37 16.50 26.27
N ARG A 17 44.37 16.06 27.03
CA ARG A 17 43.09 15.61 26.51
C ARG A 17 42.19 16.83 26.27
N PRO A 18 41.77 17.12 25.02
CA PRO A 18 40.80 18.18 24.76
C PRO A 18 39.46 17.91 25.45
N ASP A 19 38.87 18.93 26.06
CA ASP A 19 37.54 18.85 26.65
C ASP A 19 36.43 18.85 25.57
N PRO A 20 35.22 18.36 25.89
CA PRO A 20 34.08 18.42 24.96
C PRO A 20 33.78 19.86 24.52
N GLY A 21 33.86 20.12 23.21
CA GLY A 21 33.66 21.45 22.64
C GLY A 21 34.93 22.33 22.56
N ASP A 22 36.09 21.79 22.96
CA ASP A 22 37.37 22.47 22.79
C ASP A 22 37.67 22.74 21.30
N ARG A 23 38.08 23.98 21.03
CA ARG A 23 38.44 24.49 19.69
C ARG A 23 39.94 24.70 19.53
N SER A 24 40.74 24.15 20.42
CA SER A 24 42.20 24.16 20.31
C SER A 24 42.67 23.56 19.00
N LEU A 25 43.90 23.92 18.59
CA LEU A 25 44.53 23.35 17.40
C LEU A 25 44.65 21.82 17.50
N LEU A 26 44.90 21.31 18.71
CA LEU A 26 44.97 19.88 18.99
C LEU A 26 43.62 19.19 18.80
N ALA A 27 42.53 19.78 19.28
CA ALA A 27 41.18 19.25 19.09
C ALA A 27 40.81 19.17 17.60
N HIS A 28 41.06 20.23 16.83
CA HIS A 28 40.82 20.25 15.39
C HIS A 28 41.71 19.26 14.64
N LEU A 29 42.98 19.12 15.04
CA LEU A 29 43.89 18.14 14.44
C LEU A 29 43.40 16.71 14.67
N LEU A 30 42.98 16.38 15.90
CA LEU A 30 42.45 15.06 16.24
C LEU A 30 41.13 14.77 15.51
N GLN A 31 40.26 15.78 15.34
CA GLN A 31 39.02 15.64 14.57
C GLN A 31 39.31 15.40 13.09
N ALA A 32 40.22 16.18 12.49
CA ALA A 32 40.61 16.02 11.10
C ALA A 32 41.26 14.66 10.85
N VAL A 33 42.19 14.23 11.70
CA VAL A 33 42.83 12.91 11.62
C VAL A 33 41.81 11.78 11.86
N GLY A 34 40.86 11.97 12.79
CA GLY A 34 39.72 11.08 13.01
C GLY A 34 38.88 10.89 11.76
N ALA A 35 38.42 11.98 11.16
CA ALA A 35 37.61 11.97 9.96
C ALA A 35 38.36 11.33 8.77
N SER A 36 39.63 11.66 8.57
CA SER A 36 40.44 11.04 7.50
C SER A 36 40.67 9.55 7.73
N LEU A 37 40.85 9.10 8.97
CA LEU A 37 40.98 7.67 9.29
C LEU A 37 39.65 6.92 9.16
N ASP A 38 38.52 7.56 9.44
CA ASP A 38 37.19 6.99 9.22
C ASP A 38 36.91 6.85 7.72
N GLN A 39 37.25 7.87 6.93
CA GLN A 39 37.14 7.84 5.47
C GLN A 39 38.07 6.78 4.84
N LEU A 40 39.34 6.73 5.24
CA LEU A 40 40.28 5.70 4.78
C LEU A 40 39.82 4.28 5.13
N ASN A 41 39.17 4.10 6.29
CA ASN A 41 38.64 2.82 6.69
C ASN A 41 37.43 2.40 5.83
N GLN A 42 36.57 3.35 5.46
CA GLN A 42 35.46 3.11 4.55
C GLN A 42 35.96 2.79 3.14
N GLU A 43 36.87 3.60 2.59
CA GLU A 43 37.44 3.40 1.25
C GLU A 43 38.25 2.08 1.17
N ALA A 44 39.03 1.76 2.20
CA ALA A 44 39.71 0.47 2.28
C ALA A 44 38.70 -0.68 2.34
N SER A 45 37.61 -0.55 3.11
CA SER A 45 36.55 -1.55 3.12
C SER A 45 35.93 -1.74 1.73
N ASP A 46 35.59 -0.65 1.03
CA ASP A 46 34.95 -0.70 -0.28
C ASP A 46 35.87 -1.30 -1.37
N VAL A 47 37.16 -0.93 -1.37
CA VAL A 47 38.16 -1.49 -2.29
C VAL A 47 38.42 -2.97 -2.01
N LEU A 48 38.47 -3.36 -0.74
CA LEU A 48 38.68 -4.76 -0.36
C LEU A 48 37.44 -5.63 -0.63
N GLN A 49 36.23 -5.08 -0.46
CA GLN A 49 34.97 -5.69 -0.87
C GLN A 49 34.94 -5.96 -2.38
N ALA A 50 35.35 -4.99 -3.20
CA ALA A 50 35.36 -5.13 -4.65
C ALA A 50 36.41 -6.16 -5.15
N HIS A 51 37.54 -6.31 -4.45
CA HIS A 51 38.66 -7.13 -4.91
C HIS A 51 38.61 -8.59 -4.40
N TRP A 52 38.06 -8.85 -3.21
CA TRP A 52 38.21 -10.15 -2.52
C TRP A 52 37.00 -11.08 -2.59
N PHE A 53 35.86 -10.62 -3.10
CA PHE A 53 34.63 -11.43 -3.22
C PHE A 53 34.87 -12.75 -4.00
N ASN A 54 35.76 -12.75 -5.00
CA ASN A 54 36.07 -13.92 -5.82
C ASN A 54 37.15 -14.85 -5.21
N VAL A 55 37.88 -14.42 -4.18
CA VAL A 55 39.12 -15.09 -3.71
C VAL A 55 38.96 -15.78 -2.37
N ALA A 56 38.01 -15.35 -1.53
CA ALA A 56 37.91 -15.72 -0.11
C ALA A 56 37.58 -17.19 0.20
N ASN A 57 37.76 -18.14 -0.72
CA ASN A 57 37.28 -19.50 -0.50
C ASN A 57 38.09 -20.67 -1.08
N ARG A 58 39.40 -20.56 -1.40
CA ARG A 58 40.12 -21.76 -1.91
C ARG A 58 41.54 -21.92 -1.38
N ALA A 59 41.66 -22.80 -0.39
CA ALA A 59 42.90 -23.43 0.06
C ALA A 59 43.76 -24.04 -1.07
N LEU A 60 43.13 -24.39 -2.19
CA LEU A 60 43.79 -24.98 -3.37
C LEU A 60 44.90 -24.12 -3.99
N TYR A 61 44.97 -22.82 -3.69
CA TYR A 61 45.93 -21.92 -4.32
C TYR A 61 47.00 -21.37 -3.37
N SER A 62 47.02 -21.79 -2.09
CA SER A 62 48.07 -21.38 -1.15
C SER A 62 49.43 -21.97 -1.54
N PRO A 63 50.45 -21.15 -1.87
CA PRO A 63 51.76 -21.64 -2.28
C PRO A 63 52.43 -22.48 -1.20
N VAL A 64 52.20 -22.14 0.07
CA VAL A 64 52.73 -22.86 1.24
C VAL A 64 52.08 -24.23 1.39
N PHE A 65 50.74 -24.31 1.28
CA PHE A 65 50.01 -25.58 1.35
C PHE A 65 50.37 -26.53 0.23
N LEU A 66 50.44 -26.02 -1.01
CA LEU A 66 50.85 -26.79 -2.18
C LEU A 66 52.31 -27.26 -2.06
N ARG A 67 53.22 -26.39 -1.60
CA ARG A 67 54.63 -26.74 -1.37
C ARG A 67 54.78 -27.80 -0.29
N GLN A 68 54.03 -27.72 0.81
CA GLN A 68 54.12 -28.69 1.90
C GLN A 68 53.57 -30.07 1.51
N ARG A 69 52.51 -30.11 0.68
CA ARG A 69 52.03 -31.37 0.08
C ARG A 69 53.02 -31.95 -0.92
N GLN A 70 53.63 -31.10 -1.75
CA GLN A 70 54.70 -31.52 -2.67
C GLN A 70 55.89 -32.12 -1.91
N LEU A 71 56.35 -31.47 -0.83
CA LEU A 71 57.44 -31.97 0.02
C LEU A 71 57.08 -33.30 0.71
N ARG A 72 55.79 -33.54 0.99
CA ARG A 72 55.27 -34.80 1.57
C ARG A 72 54.78 -35.80 0.53
N GLN A 73 54.99 -35.53 -0.76
CA GLN A 73 54.55 -36.36 -1.90
C GLN A 73 53.03 -36.68 -1.89
N GLN A 74 52.21 -35.75 -1.41
CA GLN A 74 50.75 -35.89 -1.39
C GLN A 74 50.11 -35.36 -2.68
N PRO A 75 49.01 -35.98 -3.18
CA PRO A 75 48.37 -35.56 -4.42
C PRO A 75 47.76 -34.15 -4.30
N PHE A 76 47.59 -33.49 -5.45
CA PHE A 76 46.93 -32.18 -5.51
C PHE A 76 45.51 -32.30 -4.92
N PRO A 77 45.13 -31.43 -3.97
CA PRO A 77 43.84 -31.55 -3.29
C PRO A 77 42.70 -31.24 -4.26
N ARG A 78 41.60 -31.99 -4.15
CA ARG A 78 40.34 -31.68 -4.84
C ARG A 78 39.53 -30.73 -3.98
N SER A 79 38.61 -29.95 -4.58
CA SER A 79 37.74 -29.01 -3.86
C SER A 79 36.85 -29.64 -2.79
N THR A 80 36.76 -30.97 -2.74
CA THR A 80 35.98 -31.75 -1.78
C THR A 80 36.84 -32.49 -0.75
N ASP A 81 38.15 -32.26 -0.71
CA ASP A 81 39.08 -32.94 0.19
C ASP A 81 38.92 -32.39 1.64
N PRO A 82 38.49 -33.19 2.64
CA PRO A 82 38.19 -32.71 4.00
C PRO A 82 39.37 -32.08 4.73
N ILE A 83 40.60 -32.37 4.28
CA ILE A 83 41.82 -31.76 4.82
C ILE A 83 41.84 -30.23 4.62
N LEU A 84 41.13 -29.71 3.61
CA LEU A 84 41.03 -28.27 3.36
C LEU A 84 40.33 -27.53 4.51
N ASP A 85 39.43 -28.20 5.23
CA ASP A 85 38.68 -27.65 6.37
C ASP A 85 39.53 -27.53 7.64
N THR A 86 40.70 -28.16 7.66
CA THR A 86 41.61 -28.23 8.82
C THR A 86 42.78 -27.24 8.75
N TYR A 87 42.91 -26.47 7.65
CA TYR A 87 43.95 -25.46 7.50
C TYR A 87 43.55 -24.10 8.11
N PRO A 88 44.36 -23.50 9.00
CA PRO A 88 43.97 -22.29 9.75
C PRO A 88 44.17 -21.00 8.93
N TYR A 89 43.06 -20.36 8.53
CA TYR A 89 43.00 -19.01 7.91
C TYR A 89 42.73 -17.93 8.96
N ILE A 90 43.59 -17.85 9.98
CA ILE A 90 43.44 -16.88 11.08
C ILE A 90 43.45 -15.42 10.56
N ASP A 91 43.98 -15.16 9.36
CA ASP A 91 44.00 -13.83 8.75
C ASP A 91 42.77 -13.51 7.85
N ASP A 92 42.11 -14.51 7.24
CA ASP A 92 40.98 -14.25 6.33
C ASP A 92 39.64 -14.04 7.06
N LEU A 93 39.51 -14.51 8.30
CA LEU A 93 38.27 -14.39 9.09
C LEU A 93 38.05 -12.98 9.63
N ALA A 94 39.11 -12.29 10.06
CA ALA A 94 39.04 -10.87 10.42
C ALA A 94 38.73 -10.00 9.20
N TYR A 95 39.24 -10.41 8.02
CA TYR A 95 38.98 -9.80 6.73
C TYR A 95 37.51 -9.96 6.30
N LEU A 96 36.99 -11.19 6.33
CA LEU A 96 35.58 -11.51 6.04
C LEU A 96 34.59 -10.78 6.96
N ALA A 97 35.00 -10.44 8.18
CA ALA A 97 34.18 -9.69 9.11
C ALA A 97 34.20 -8.18 8.92
N ALA A 98 35.32 -7.63 8.45
CA ALA A 98 35.37 -6.26 7.95
C ALA A 98 34.43 -6.07 6.74
N LEU A 99 34.31 -7.11 5.90
CA LEU A 99 33.37 -7.14 4.76
C LEU A 99 31.87 -7.15 5.18
N LEU A 100 31.55 -7.59 6.41
CA LEU A 100 30.17 -7.67 6.94
C LEU A 100 29.84 -6.58 7.98
N ASN A 101 30.76 -5.66 8.26
CA ASN A 101 30.69 -4.67 9.33
C ASN A 101 30.43 -5.27 10.74
N ILE A 102 31.00 -6.45 11.02
CA ILE A 102 30.86 -7.15 12.30
C ILE A 102 32.20 -7.05 13.04
N ALA A 103 32.34 -6.09 13.94
CA ALA A 103 33.59 -5.85 14.67
C ALA A 103 33.68 -6.69 15.96
N PRO A 104 34.45 -7.80 16.02
CA PRO A 104 34.62 -8.60 17.25
C PRO A 104 35.31 -7.86 18.41
N TRP A 105 35.94 -6.71 18.16
CA TRP A 105 36.74 -6.00 19.14
C TRP A 105 35.99 -4.90 19.90
N GLN A 106 34.69 -4.70 19.62
CA GLN A 106 33.84 -3.73 20.32
C GLN A 106 33.35 -4.27 21.68
N ASP A 107 33.42 -5.59 21.90
CA ASP A 107 33.04 -6.21 23.17
C ASP A 107 34.11 -5.94 24.27
N PRO A 108 33.68 -5.71 25.54
CA PRO A 108 34.58 -5.59 26.68
C PRO A 108 35.55 -6.78 26.72
N PRO A 109 36.81 -6.60 27.19
CA PRO A 109 37.81 -7.68 27.19
C PRO A 109 37.35 -9.00 27.83
N ALA A 110 36.47 -8.93 28.84
CA ALA A 110 35.90 -10.09 29.53
C ALA A 110 34.82 -10.84 28.72
N GLN A 111 34.30 -10.24 27.65
CA GLN A 111 33.22 -10.76 26.81
C GLN A 111 33.66 -11.03 25.37
N ARG A 112 34.93 -10.81 25.05
CA ARG A 112 35.49 -11.11 23.73
C ARG A 112 35.33 -12.59 23.44
N GLU A 113 34.68 -12.88 22.33
CA GLU A 113 34.52 -14.24 21.85
C GLU A 113 35.89 -14.88 21.57
N LEU A 114 36.04 -16.14 21.97
CA LEU A 114 37.16 -16.96 21.53
C LEU A 114 37.08 -17.16 20.01
N THR A 115 38.24 -17.34 19.37
CA THR A 115 38.35 -17.54 17.91
C THR A 115 37.40 -18.62 17.40
N GLU A 116 37.21 -19.71 18.14
CA GLU A 116 36.29 -20.80 17.74
C GLU A 116 34.81 -20.42 17.86
N ALA A 117 34.41 -19.69 18.91
CA ALA A 117 33.04 -19.19 19.06
C ALA A 117 32.70 -18.19 17.94
N TYR A 118 33.68 -17.35 17.61
CA TYR A 118 33.58 -16.39 16.52
C TYR A 118 33.45 -17.08 15.14
N ARG A 119 34.20 -18.16 14.91
CA ARG A 119 34.10 -18.98 13.68
C ARG A 119 32.70 -19.58 13.53
N ASP A 120 32.15 -20.13 14.60
CA ASP A 120 30.80 -20.72 14.56
C ASP A 120 29.73 -19.67 14.31
N ARG A 121 29.85 -18.48 14.91
CA ARG A 121 28.99 -17.33 14.60
C ARG A 121 29.02 -16.94 13.13
N ILE A 122 30.21 -16.79 12.54
CA ILE A 122 30.36 -16.43 11.11
C ILE A 122 29.74 -17.50 10.21
N ARG A 123 29.91 -18.79 10.52
CA ARG A 123 29.25 -19.88 9.78
C ARG A 123 27.73 -19.78 9.84
N GLN A 124 27.16 -19.48 11.01
CA GLN A 124 25.71 -19.31 11.17
C GLN A 124 25.18 -18.11 10.37
N ILE A 125 25.92 -16.99 10.33
CA ILE A 125 25.57 -15.81 9.54
C ILE A 125 25.66 -16.09 8.04
N VAL A 126 26.71 -16.76 7.57
CA VAL A 126 26.84 -17.15 6.16
C VAL A 126 25.73 -18.11 5.74
N ALA A 127 25.29 -19.00 6.64
CA ALA A 127 24.17 -19.89 6.38
C ALA A 127 22.82 -19.16 6.24
N LEU A 128 22.67 -17.93 6.77
CA LEU A 128 21.46 -17.12 6.61
C LEU A 128 21.11 -16.89 5.14
N TYR A 129 22.12 -16.66 4.31
CA TYR A 129 21.94 -16.41 2.88
C TYR A 129 21.31 -17.60 2.16
N ARG A 130 21.47 -18.82 2.67
CA ARG A 130 20.85 -20.03 2.08
C ARG A 130 19.39 -20.20 2.48
N ASP A 131 18.98 -19.65 3.61
CA ASP A 131 17.64 -19.79 4.16
C ASP A 131 16.65 -18.72 3.64
N GLY A 132 17.15 -17.75 2.85
CA GLY A 132 16.40 -16.59 2.38
C GLY A 132 16.26 -15.54 3.48
N LEU A 133 16.79 -14.34 3.24
CA LEU A 133 16.60 -13.20 4.13
C LEU A 133 15.10 -12.87 4.25
N ALA A 134 14.68 -12.26 5.37
CA ALA A 134 13.27 -12.01 5.65
C ALA A 134 12.39 -13.28 5.80
N THR A 135 12.98 -14.40 6.26
CA THR A 135 12.23 -15.59 6.71
C THR A 135 12.32 -15.76 8.23
N LEU A 136 11.37 -16.47 8.84
CA LEU A 136 11.43 -16.82 10.27
C LEU A 136 12.70 -17.62 10.61
N ASN A 137 13.16 -18.46 9.68
CA ASN A 137 14.39 -19.24 9.83
C ASN A 137 15.64 -18.36 9.80
N ALA A 138 15.69 -17.37 8.91
CA ALA A 138 16.78 -16.37 8.90
C ALA A 138 16.78 -15.55 10.20
N LEU A 139 15.62 -15.09 10.68
CA LEU A 139 15.51 -14.39 11.96
C LEU A 139 16.02 -15.26 13.12
N ARG A 140 15.60 -16.53 13.19
CA ARG A 140 16.04 -17.49 14.21
C ARG A 140 17.55 -17.65 14.25
N ARG A 141 18.16 -17.86 13.08
CA ARG A 141 19.60 -18.08 12.97
C ARG A 141 20.40 -16.81 13.27
N MET A 142 19.89 -15.64 12.89
CA MET A 142 20.56 -14.39 13.16
C MET A 142 20.62 -14.12 14.66
N VAL A 143 19.51 -14.31 15.37
CA VAL A 143 19.48 -14.19 16.84
C VAL A 143 20.45 -15.19 17.49
N LYS A 144 20.44 -16.45 17.05
CA LYS A 144 21.40 -17.47 17.55
C LYS A 144 22.85 -17.07 17.33
N ALA A 145 23.17 -16.56 16.14
CA ALA A 145 24.52 -16.16 15.79
C ALA A 145 25.03 -15.02 16.67
N GLN A 146 24.18 -14.07 17.05
CA GLN A 146 24.58 -12.94 17.89
C GLN A 146 24.71 -13.29 19.39
N LEU A 147 24.26 -14.47 19.82
CA LEU A 147 24.33 -14.90 21.22
C LEU A 147 25.66 -15.64 21.53
N PRO A 148 26.24 -15.46 22.74
CA PRO A 148 27.47 -16.15 23.12
C PRO A 148 27.29 -17.67 23.22
N VAL A 149 28.19 -18.42 22.58
CA VAL A 149 28.22 -19.90 22.60
C VAL A 149 29.04 -20.37 23.81
N ASN A 150 28.52 -21.36 24.57
CA ASN A 150 29.28 -22.01 25.64
C ASN A 150 30.06 -23.19 25.06
N LEU A 151 31.31 -22.96 24.65
CA LEU A 151 32.15 -24.01 24.07
C LEU A 151 32.50 -25.13 25.05
N MET A 152 32.34 -24.90 26.36
CA MET A 152 32.59 -25.89 27.41
C MET A 152 31.41 -26.85 27.63
N ALA A 153 30.23 -26.53 27.08
CA ALA A 153 29.05 -27.39 27.16
C ALA A 153 29.06 -28.48 26.05
N PRO A 154 28.35 -29.61 26.26
CA PRO A 154 28.08 -30.60 25.22
C PRO A 154 27.40 -29.94 24.01
N LEU A 155 27.68 -30.45 22.79
CA LEU A 155 27.14 -29.90 21.52
C LEU A 155 25.65 -29.47 21.55
N PRO A 156 24.69 -30.24 22.11
CA PRO A 156 23.29 -29.81 22.17
C PRO A 156 22.99 -28.65 23.13
N GLU A 157 23.89 -28.35 24.07
CA GLU A 157 23.74 -27.34 25.13
C GLU A 157 24.65 -26.11 24.94
N ARG A 158 25.44 -26.08 23.85
CA ARG A 158 26.33 -24.96 23.53
C ARG A 158 25.55 -23.69 23.19
N ASP A 159 24.47 -23.85 22.45
CA ASP A 159 23.58 -22.77 22.04
C ASP A 159 22.57 -22.46 23.13
N ARG A 160 22.23 -21.18 23.26
CA ARG A 160 21.17 -20.72 24.15
C ARG A 160 19.80 -21.07 23.55
N GLY A 161 18.83 -21.39 24.40
CA GLY A 161 17.43 -21.56 24.00
C GLY A 161 16.87 -20.25 23.41
N LEU A 162 16.19 -20.37 22.27
CA LEU A 162 15.51 -19.28 21.59
C LEU A 162 14.14 -19.77 21.14
N PHE A 163 13.10 -19.08 21.59
CA PHE A 163 11.74 -19.27 21.11
C PHE A 163 11.33 -18.11 20.20
N LEU A 164 10.63 -18.43 19.11
CA LEU A 164 10.04 -17.43 18.22
C LEU A 164 8.54 -17.69 18.13
N GLU A 165 7.75 -16.72 18.55
CA GLU A 165 6.29 -16.77 18.47
C GLU A 165 5.77 -15.73 17.49
N GLU A 166 4.89 -16.14 16.59
CA GLU A 166 4.15 -15.24 15.71
C GLU A 166 2.83 -14.87 16.38
N PHE A 167 2.65 -13.59 16.72
CA PHE A 167 1.39 -13.11 17.28
C PHE A 167 0.51 -12.49 16.19
N PRO A 168 -0.65 -13.09 15.85
CA PRO A 168 -1.72 -12.39 15.20
C PRO A 168 -2.56 -11.66 16.26
N LEU A 169 -2.24 -10.40 16.56
CA LEU A 169 -3.08 -9.58 17.42
C LEU A 169 -4.24 -8.97 16.63
N LEU A 170 -5.26 -9.78 16.32
CA LEU A 170 -6.55 -9.31 15.82
C LEU A 170 -7.61 -9.38 16.94
N ALA A 171 -7.33 -8.75 18.09
CA ALA A 171 -8.36 -8.55 19.10
C ALA A 171 -9.24 -7.35 18.67
N PRO A 172 -10.57 -7.52 18.54
CA PRO A 172 -11.46 -6.39 18.29
C PRO A 172 -11.44 -5.46 19.50
N GLN A 173 -11.14 -4.19 19.27
CA GLN A 173 -11.26 -3.16 20.31
C GLN A 173 -12.61 -2.47 20.17
N ARG A 174 -13.34 -2.34 21.29
CA ARG A 174 -14.54 -1.52 21.39
C ARG A 174 -14.20 -0.35 22.31
N HIS A 175 -14.35 0.86 21.80
CA HIS A 175 -14.03 2.08 22.54
C HIS A 175 -15.31 2.92 22.68
N PRO A 176 -15.83 3.10 23.91
CA PRO A 176 -16.85 4.10 24.15
C PRO A 176 -16.27 5.50 23.97
N ILE A 177 -17.03 6.41 23.38
CA ILE A 177 -16.60 7.81 23.24
C ILE A 177 -16.89 8.55 24.53
N GLN A 178 -15.85 9.12 25.14
CA GLN A 178 -16.00 10.11 26.20
C GLN A 178 -16.07 11.50 25.57
N ALA A 179 -17.27 12.08 25.55
CA ALA A 179 -17.47 13.45 25.10
C ALA A 179 -17.05 14.44 26.20
N PRO A 180 -16.43 15.59 25.86
CA PRO A 180 -16.24 16.68 26.81
C PRO A 180 -17.61 17.28 27.19
N GLY A 181 -17.89 17.41 28.49
CA GLY A 181 -19.10 18.07 29.01
C GLY A 181 -20.02 17.16 29.85
N LEU A 182 -21.05 17.77 30.47
CA LEU A 182 -22.11 17.06 31.19
C LEU A 182 -23.40 17.04 30.34
N PRO A 183 -24.11 15.89 30.25
CA PRO A 183 -23.77 14.60 30.83
C PRO A 183 -22.61 13.90 30.11
N LEU A 184 -21.72 13.25 30.87
CA LEU A 184 -20.62 12.45 30.33
C LEU A 184 -21.18 11.37 29.39
N GLU A 185 -20.41 11.01 28.36
CA GLU A 185 -20.74 9.95 27.37
C GLU A 185 -21.88 10.26 26.39
N LEU A 186 -22.57 11.40 26.52
CA LEU A 186 -23.54 11.85 25.53
C LEU A 186 -22.92 12.81 24.52
N VAL A 187 -23.36 12.71 23.26
CA VAL A 187 -23.00 13.65 22.20
C VAL A 187 -24.23 14.38 21.69
N GLY A 188 -24.04 15.64 21.30
CA GLY A 188 -25.04 16.49 20.66
C GLY A 188 -24.54 17.02 19.32
N PRO A 189 -25.42 17.60 18.48
CA PRO A 189 -25.02 18.14 17.21
C PRO A 189 -23.89 19.17 17.34
N LEU A 190 -22.93 19.09 16.42
CA LEU A 190 -21.67 19.84 16.36
C LEU A 190 -20.58 19.41 17.35
N MET A 191 -20.88 18.54 18.31
CA MET A 191 -19.87 18.00 19.23
C MET A 191 -18.85 17.14 18.50
N ARG A 192 -17.58 17.31 18.86
CA ARG A 192 -16.44 16.62 18.24
C ARG A 192 -15.69 15.78 19.28
N TRP A 193 -15.12 14.67 18.83
CA TRP A 193 -14.24 13.83 19.62
C TRP A 193 -13.12 13.27 18.75
N SER A 194 -12.08 12.75 19.39
CA SER A 194 -10.96 12.11 18.69
C SER A 194 -10.97 10.61 18.88
N VAL A 195 -10.63 9.88 17.81
CA VAL A 195 -10.42 8.43 17.83
C VAL A 195 -9.01 8.15 17.33
N HIS A 196 -8.22 7.39 18.10
CA HIS A 196 -6.88 6.97 17.73
C HIS A 196 -6.87 5.56 17.14
N ASN A 197 -6.31 5.41 15.96
CA ASN A 197 -6.11 4.13 15.29
C ASN A 197 -4.62 3.76 15.25
N PRO A 198 -4.19 2.73 16.01
CA PRO A 198 -2.80 2.29 16.01
C PRO A 198 -2.45 1.35 14.84
N SER A 199 -3.30 1.24 13.82
CA SER A 199 -3.08 0.34 12.67
C SER A 199 -2.04 0.88 11.69
N VAL A 200 -1.46 0.00 10.86
CA VAL A 200 -0.54 0.40 9.77
C VAL A 200 -1.26 0.96 8.53
N GLN A 201 -2.59 0.86 8.48
CA GLN A 201 -3.43 1.37 7.39
C GLN A 201 -4.83 1.70 7.91
N PRO A 202 -5.63 2.50 7.17
CA PRO A 202 -7.02 2.77 7.54
C PRO A 202 -7.84 1.48 7.66
N VAL A 203 -8.74 1.42 8.63
CA VAL A 203 -9.54 0.23 8.94
C VAL A 203 -11.05 0.51 8.89
N PRO A 204 -11.85 -0.47 8.44
CA PRO A 204 -13.31 -0.38 8.54
C PRO A 204 -13.75 -0.36 10.01
N VAL A 205 -14.81 0.38 10.30
CA VAL A 205 -15.35 0.55 11.67
C VAL A 205 -16.83 0.18 11.71
N THR A 206 -17.21 -0.53 12.76
CA THR A 206 -18.62 -0.68 13.14
C THR A 206 -19.01 0.45 14.09
N LEU A 207 -20.02 1.23 13.72
CA LEU A 207 -20.55 2.31 14.56
C LEU A 207 -21.81 1.83 15.29
N TYR A 208 -21.99 2.33 16.50
CA TYR A 208 -23.19 2.13 17.29
C TYR A 208 -23.72 3.50 17.72
N LEU A 209 -24.96 3.79 17.34
CA LEU A 209 -25.69 5.00 17.73
C LEU A 209 -26.83 4.57 18.64
N GLN A 210 -26.84 5.03 19.88
CA GLN A 210 -27.87 4.65 20.86
C GLN A 210 -28.76 5.83 21.21
N GLY A 211 -30.06 5.58 21.19
CA GLY A 211 -31.09 6.51 21.59
C GLY A 211 -31.08 6.79 23.08
N VAL A 212 -31.31 8.04 23.46
CA VAL A 212 -31.27 8.51 24.87
C VAL A 212 -32.65 8.93 25.35
N THR A 213 -32.87 8.90 26.67
CA THR A 213 -34.09 9.41 27.29
C THR A 213 -34.10 10.95 27.24
N PRO A 214 -35.04 11.59 26.53
CA PRO A 214 -35.07 13.05 26.44
C PRO A 214 -35.39 13.70 27.79
N VAL A 215 -34.80 14.86 28.04
CA VAL A 215 -35.05 15.70 29.22
C VAL A 215 -35.20 17.14 28.74
N ALA A 216 -36.38 17.73 28.95
CA ALA A 216 -36.72 19.03 28.40
C ALA A 216 -35.65 20.11 28.72
N GLY A 217 -35.11 20.75 27.68
CA GLY A 217 -34.08 21.79 27.79
C GLY A 217 -32.67 21.31 28.17
N GLN A 218 -32.45 19.99 28.30
CA GLN A 218 -31.17 19.41 28.70
C GLN A 218 -30.69 18.30 27.76
N ILE A 219 -31.58 17.40 27.33
CA ILE A 219 -31.28 16.26 26.46
C ILE A 219 -32.37 16.20 25.39
N ASP A 220 -31.97 16.35 24.13
CA ASP A 220 -32.88 16.27 22.99
C ASP A 220 -33.11 14.79 22.59
N PRO A 221 -34.25 14.46 21.94
CA PRO A 221 -34.45 13.14 21.36
C PRO A 221 -33.44 12.83 20.24
N THR A 222 -33.13 11.55 20.08
CA THR A 222 -32.23 11.03 19.05
C THR A 222 -32.93 10.96 17.69
N GLU A 223 -33.00 12.10 17.02
CA GLU A 223 -33.67 12.26 15.73
C GLU A 223 -32.65 12.35 14.60
N THR A 224 -32.94 11.62 13.52
CA THR A 224 -32.20 11.64 12.24
C THR A 224 -30.66 11.77 12.38
N PRO A 225 -30.01 10.89 13.17
CA PRO A 225 -28.62 11.07 13.55
C PRO A 225 -27.67 10.97 12.35
N VAL A 226 -26.59 11.76 12.40
CA VAL A 226 -25.53 11.81 11.40
C VAL A 226 -24.18 11.69 12.09
N ILE A 227 -23.30 10.84 11.54
CA ILE A 227 -21.90 10.72 11.98
C ILE A 227 -21.00 11.11 10.82
N GLU A 228 -20.05 12.01 11.10
CA GLU A 228 -19.13 12.59 10.12
C GLU A 228 -17.67 12.40 10.56
N LEU A 229 -16.81 12.00 9.63
CA LEU A 229 -15.35 12.12 9.79
C LEU A 229 -14.96 13.56 9.45
N TYR A 230 -14.57 14.32 10.46
CA TYR A 230 -14.32 15.76 10.33
C TYR A 230 -12.84 16.03 10.00
N GLN A 231 -12.60 16.69 8.87
CA GLN A 231 -11.27 17.01 8.35
C GLN A 231 -10.98 18.52 8.29
N GLY A 232 -11.75 19.33 9.03
CA GLY A 232 -11.62 20.80 8.99
C GLY A 232 -12.52 21.44 7.94
N GLN A 233 -12.27 22.73 7.64
CA GLN A 233 -13.06 23.50 6.67
C GLN A 233 -12.50 23.44 5.23
N THR A 234 -11.27 22.98 5.03
CA THR A 234 -10.57 22.99 3.74
C THR A 234 -10.74 21.71 2.93
N ASP A 235 -11.08 20.60 3.57
CA ASP A 235 -11.37 19.32 2.94
C ASP A 235 -12.89 19.11 2.86
N LEU A 236 -13.36 18.26 1.94
CA LEU A 236 -14.78 18.01 1.69
C LEU A 236 -15.29 16.88 2.60
N PRO A 237 -15.91 17.15 3.77
CA PRO A 237 -16.25 16.11 4.72
C PRO A 237 -17.48 15.32 4.29
N LEU A 238 -17.53 14.08 4.76
CA LEU A 238 -18.53 13.09 4.40
C LEU A 238 -19.16 12.52 5.68
N GLY A 239 -20.48 12.57 5.75
CA GLY A 239 -21.28 12.02 6.85
C GLY A 239 -22.23 10.93 6.39
N ILE A 240 -22.50 9.97 7.27
CA ILE A 240 -23.57 8.99 7.09
C ILE A 240 -24.75 9.36 7.98
N ALA A 241 -25.92 9.50 7.37
CA ALA A 241 -27.17 9.85 8.03
C ALA A 241 -28.11 8.64 8.11
N TYR A 242 -28.88 8.56 9.19
CA TYR A 242 -30.02 7.66 9.30
C TYR A 242 -31.32 8.46 9.28
N GLN A 243 -32.17 8.23 8.28
CA GLN A 243 -33.48 8.88 8.14
C GLN A 243 -34.54 8.21 9.04
N GLY A 244 -34.31 8.21 10.35
CA GLY A 244 -35.24 7.70 11.35
C GLY A 244 -34.85 8.13 12.76
N ASN A 245 -35.75 7.89 13.72
CA ASN A 245 -35.56 8.24 15.13
C ASN A 245 -35.22 6.99 15.93
N LEU A 246 -34.43 7.15 16.99
CA LEU A 246 -34.07 6.09 17.92
C LEU A 246 -34.74 6.32 19.27
N SER A 247 -35.52 5.35 19.73
CA SER A 247 -36.10 5.36 21.08
C SER A 247 -35.01 5.20 22.15
N ALA A 248 -35.29 5.62 23.38
CA ALA A 248 -34.38 5.44 24.50
C ALA A 248 -33.95 3.97 24.66
N GLY A 249 -32.65 3.70 24.71
CA GLY A 249 -32.09 2.35 24.82
C GLY A 249 -31.92 1.62 23.48
N GLN A 250 -32.62 2.03 22.42
CA GLN A 250 -32.50 1.43 21.10
C GLN A 250 -31.17 1.81 20.44
N VAL A 251 -30.52 0.85 19.81
CA VAL A 251 -29.21 0.98 19.19
C VAL A 251 -29.30 0.71 17.69
N LEU A 252 -28.82 1.65 16.89
CA LEU A 252 -28.52 1.48 15.47
C LEU A 252 -27.06 1.06 15.30
N ARG A 253 -26.84 -0.17 14.85
CA ARG A 253 -25.51 -0.68 14.49
C ARG A 253 -25.28 -0.52 12.99
N LEU A 254 -24.21 0.15 12.61
CA LEU A 254 -23.78 0.32 11.22
C LEU A 254 -22.56 -0.57 10.96
N ARG A 255 -22.73 -1.64 10.18
CA ARG A 255 -21.68 -2.60 9.86
C ARG A 255 -21.10 -2.31 8.47
N PRO A 256 -19.76 -2.16 8.34
CA PRO A 256 -19.15 -1.91 7.05
C PRO A 256 -19.24 -3.14 6.16
N THR A 257 -19.59 -2.92 4.89
CA THR A 257 -19.61 -3.95 3.85
C THR A 257 -18.69 -3.55 2.71
N LEU A 258 -18.34 -4.53 1.88
CA LEU A 258 -17.61 -4.33 0.64
C LEU A 258 -18.45 -4.88 -0.52
N THR A 259 -18.49 -4.11 -1.60
CA THR A 259 -19.08 -4.51 -2.88
C THR A 259 -18.00 -4.39 -3.95
N SER A 260 -17.95 -5.33 -4.89
CA SER A 260 -17.16 -5.21 -6.11
C SER A 260 -18.06 -5.06 -7.33
N TRP A 261 -17.54 -4.35 -8.32
CA TRP A 261 -18.19 -4.03 -9.58
C TRP A 261 -17.28 -4.47 -10.73
N LEU A 262 -17.86 -5.16 -11.71
CA LEU A 262 -17.16 -5.57 -12.93
C LEU A 262 -17.81 -4.87 -14.12
N GLY A 263 -17.02 -4.19 -14.94
CA GLY A 263 -17.42 -3.78 -16.28
C GLY A 263 -17.09 -4.87 -17.27
N THR A 264 -18.07 -5.33 -18.06
CA THR A 264 -17.92 -6.37 -19.07
C THR A 264 -18.31 -5.83 -20.45
N ASP A 265 -18.22 -6.68 -21.48
CA ASP A 265 -18.74 -6.38 -22.82
C ASP A 265 -20.26 -6.25 -22.90
N THR A 266 -20.96 -6.74 -21.88
CA THR A 266 -22.42 -6.85 -21.87
C THR A 266 -23.07 -5.94 -20.84
N GLY A 267 -22.29 -5.23 -20.02
CA GLY A 267 -22.79 -4.30 -19.04
C GLY A 267 -21.98 -4.29 -17.76
N VAL A 268 -22.66 -4.01 -16.65
CA VAL A 268 -22.06 -3.95 -15.31
C VAL A 268 -22.60 -5.06 -14.43
N LEU A 269 -21.69 -5.78 -13.78
CA LEU A 269 -22.00 -6.77 -12.77
C LEU A 269 -21.64 -6.25 -11.38
N ARG A 270 -22.42 -6.63 -10.38
CA ARG A 270 -22.25 -6.24 -8.98
C ARG A 270 -22.24 -7.49 -8.10
N SER A 271 -21.28 -7.58 -7.19
CA SER A 271 -21.29 -8.62 -6.15
C SER A 271 -22.35 -8.32 -5.09
N PRO A 272 -22.82 -9.33 -4.32
CA PRO A 272 -23.54 -9.08 -3.09
C PRO A 272 -22.70 -8.22 -2.14
N ALA A 273 -23.36 -7.40 -1.32
CA ALA A 273 -22.67 -6.66 -0.26
C ALA A 273 -22.21 -7.66 0.81
N GLN A 274 -20.90 -7.78 1.01
CA GLN A 274 -20.31 -8.71 1.96
C GLN A 274 -19.77 -7.96 3.18
N ALA A 275 -20.07 -8.45 4.39
CA ALA A 275 -19.51 -7.86 5.61
C ALA A 275 -17.98 -7.91 5.58
N ILE A 276 -17.33 -6.81 5.96
CA ILE A 276 -15.86 -6.79 6.04
C ILE A 276 -15.44 -7.54 7.31
N THR A 277 -15.12 -8.82 7.16
CA THR A 277 -14.52 -9.64 8.21
C THR A 277 -12.99 -9.60 8.12
N THR A 278 -12.31 -10.19 9.10
CA THR A 278 -10.84 -10.30 9.13
C THR A 278 -10.28 -11.32 8.14
N ALA A 279 -11.11 -12.22 7.60
CA ALA A 279 -10.74 -13.17 6.55
C ALA A 279 -11.08 -12.59 5.16
N PRO A 280 -10.32 -12.90 4.10
CA PRO A 280 -10.70 -12.49 2.75
C PRO A 280 -12.02 -13.18 2.39
N PRO A 281 -13.13 -12.44 2.20
CA PRO A 281 -14.35 -13.06 1.78
C PRO A 281 -14.17 -13.51 0.32
N PRO A 282 -14.72 -14.68 -0.06
CA PRO A 282 -14.80 -15.06 -1.45
C PRO A 282 -15.79 -14.09 -2.11
N LEU A 283 -15.27 -13.01 -2.71
CA LEU A 283 -16.08 -12.19 -3.62
C LEU A 283 -16.49 -13.14 -4.76
N THR A 284 -17.77 -13.51 -4.78
CA THR A 284 -18.45 -14.41 -5.72
C THR A 284 -19.90 -13.93 -5.89
N GLY A 285 -20.63 -14.51 -6.83
CA GLY A 285 -22.06 -14.20 -7.02
C GLY A 285 -22.34 -12.89 -7.74
N TRP A 286 -21.44 -12.43 -8.63
CA TRP A 286 -21.71 -11.26 -9.46
C TRP A 286 -22.96 -11.44 -10.32
N ALA A 287 -23.86 -10.47 -10.24
CA ALA A 287 -25.09 -10.43 -11.03
C ALA A 287 -25.22 -9.09 -11.75
N THR A 288 -26.00 -9.05 -12.83
CA THR A 288 -26.28 -7.82 -13.58
C THR A 288 -26.80 -6.73 -12.65
N ALA A 289 -26.12 -5.59 -12.64
CA ALA A 289 -26.47 -4.49 -11.72
C ALA A 289 -27.62 -3.62 -12.27
N HIS A 290 -27.77 -3.55 -13.59
CA HIS A 290 -28.86 -2.83 -14.28
C HIS A 290 -29.05 -3.38 -15.69
N GLU A 291 -30.28 -3.71 -16.08
CA GLU A 291 -30.58 -4.40 -17.35
C GLU A 291 -30.42 -3.51 -18.58
N GLU A 292 -30.70 -2.20 -18.47
CA GLU A 292 -30.57 -1.26 -19.60
C GLU A 292 -29.12 -0.90 -19.93
N LEU A 293 -28.17 -1.21 -19.05
CA LEU A 293 -26.74 -0.97 -19.29
C LEU A 293 -26.18 -2.08 -20.18
N THR A 294 -26.53 -2.06 -21.47
CA THR A 294 -26.12 -3.05 -22.46
C THR A 294 -24.98 -2.53 -23.35
N GLY A 295 -23.80 -3.14 -23.26
CA GLY A 295 -22.63 -2.75 -24.07
C GLY A 295 -21.33 -2.81 -23.27
N SER A 296 -20.22 -2.40 -23.89
CA SER A 296 -18.90 -2.55 -23.29
C SER A 296 -18.62 -1.43 -22.29
N VAL A 297 -18.36 -1.81 -21.04
CA VAL A 297 -18.02 -0.86 -19.96
C VAL A 297 -16.51 -0.64 -19.94
N SER A 298 -16.07 0.52 -20.42
CA SER A 298 -14.64 0.83 -20.54
C SER A 298 -14.02 1.35 -19.24
N ALA A 299 -14.79 2.04 -18.40
CA ALA A 299 -14.31 2.56 -17.13
C ALA A 299 -15.42 2.68 -16.10
N ILE A 300 -15.07 2.49 -14.83
CA ILE A 300 -15.94 2.73 -13.68
C ILE A 300 -15.12 3.40 -12.58
N LEU A 301 -15.71 4.38 -11.90
CA LEU A 301 -15.03 5.24 -10.94
C LEU A 301 -16.01 5.60 -9.80
N GLN A 302 -15.49 5.71 -8.57
CA GLN A 302 -16.23 6.30 -7.45
C GLN A 302 -15.77 7.75 -7.21
N ALA A 303 -16.70 8.70 -7.24
CA ALA A 303 -16.46 10.10 -6.90
C ALA A 303 -16.31 10.33 -5.39
N GLY A 304 -15.80 11.52 -5.00
CA GLY A 304 -15.58 11.88 -3.59
C GLY A 304 -16.85 11.89 -2.73
N ASP A 305 -18.01 12.12 -3.34
CA ASP A 305 -19.33 12.01 -2.70
C ASP A 305 -19.87 10.57 -2.61
N ARG A 306 -19.07 9.58 -3.04
CA ARG A 306 -19.41 8.15 -3.16
C ARG A 306 -20.36 7.78 -4.29
N THR A 307 -20.69 8.68 -5.21
CA THR A 307 -21.44 8.33 -6.42
C THR A 307 -20.56 7.51 -7.36
N LEU A 308 -21.17 6.59 -8.11
CA LEU A 308 -20.43 5.88 -9.16
C LEU A 308 -20.69 6.51 -10.50
N TRP A 309 -19.63 6.57 -11.29
CA TRP A 309 -19.65 7.04 -12.66
C TRP A 309 -19.15 5.93 -13.54
N LEU A 310 -19.90 5.65 -14.60
CA LEU A 310 -19.67 4.54 -15.50
C LEU A 310 -19.61 5.05 -16.93
N ALA A 311 -18.50 4.72 -17.60
CA ALA A 311 -18.30 4.94 -19.01
C ALA A 311 -18.68 3.67 -19.76
N HIS A 312 -19.58 3.84 -20.70
CA HIS A 312 -20.23 2.78 -21.45
C HIS A 312 -20.09 3.09 -22.94
N ASN A 313 -19.72 2.14 -23.78
CA ASN A 313 -19.66 2.29 -25.23
C ASN A 313 -20.62 1.31 -25.93
N ILE A 314 -21.50 1.83 -26.78
CA ILE A 314 -22.45 1.07 -27.62
C ILE A 314 -22.26 1.48 -29.08
N GLU A 315 -22.03 0.53 -29.98
CA GLU A 315 -22.00 0.77 -31.43
C GLU A 315 -21.09 1.95 -31.85
N GLY A 316 -19.98 2.15 -31.14
CA GLY A 316 -19.03 3.25 -31.42
C GLY A 316 -19.45 4.63 -30.89
N SER A 317 -20.48 4.69 -30.04
CA SER A 317 -20.87 5.90 -29.29
C SER A 317 -20.63 5.71 -27.80
N GLY A 318 -20.10 6.73 -27.14
CA GLY A 318 -19.93 6.76 -25.69
C GLY A 318 -21.21 7.16 -24.98
N GLN A 319 -21.38 6.66 -23.77
CA GLN A 319 -22.44 7.04 -22.84
C GLN A 319 -21.88 7.13 -21.43
N LEU A 320 -22.42 8.05 -20.64
CA LEU A 320 -22.05 8.27 -19.26
C LEU A 320 -23.27 8.07 -18.36
N TRP A 321 -23.09 7.21 -17.37
CA TRP A 321 -24.12 6.86 -16.40
C TRP A 321 -23.65 7.14 -14.97
N ARG A 322 -24.58 7.48 -14.10
CA ARG A 322 -24.33 7.77 -12.68
C ARG A 322 -25.17 6.88 -11.79
N PHE A 323 -24.57 6.36 -10.73
CA PHE A 323 -25.27 5.65 -9.65
C PHE A 323 -25.25 6.49 -8.37
N ASP A 324 -26.43 6.84 -7.86
CA ASP A 324 -26.58 7.65 -6.65
C ASP A 324 -26.55 6.83 -5.34
N GLY A 325 -26.19 5.56 -5.42
CA GLY A 325 -26.25 4.62 -4.29
C GLY A 325 -27.55 3.82 -4.21
N ARG A 326 -28.59 4.22 -4.96
CA ARG A 326 -29.89 3.52 -5.03
C ARG A 326 -30.27 3.16 -6.45
N GLN A 327 -30.11 4.08 -7.39
CA GLN A 327 -30.55 3.94 -8.78
C GLN A 327 -29.49 4.42 -9.77
N TRP A 328 -29.52 3.82 -10.95
CA TRP A 328 -28.75 4.25 -12.10
C TRP A 328 -29.52 5.31 -12.88
N GLN A 329 -28.81 6.34 -13.34
CA GLN A 329 -29.35 7.41 -14.16
C GLN A 329 -28.44 7.64 -15.38
N PRO A 330 -29.00 7.70 -16.60
CA PRO A 330 -28.26 8.16 -17.77
C PRO A 330 -27.99 9.67 -17.65
N ILE A 331 -26.73 10.08 -17.84
CA ILE A 331 -26.32 11.48 -17.72
C ILE A 331 -26.03 12.07 -19.10
N LEU A 332 -25.18 11.40 -19.89
CA LEU A 332 -24.88 11.78 -21.27
C LEU A 332 -25.06 10.55 -22.16
N THR A 333 -26.15 10.50 -22.93
CA THR A 333 -26.49 9.36 -23.80
C THR A 333 -26.71 9.76 -25.25
N ASP A 334 -26.37 10.99 -25.62
CA ASP A 334 -26.44 11.46 -26.99
C ASP A 334 -25.48 10.64 -27.88
N ALA A 335 -25.98 10.16 -29.02
CA ALA A 335 -25.21 9.44 -30.03
C ALA A 335 -24.04 10.27 -30.62
N SER A 336 -23.97 11.57 -30.30
CA SER A 336 -22.85 12.44 -30.65
C SER A 336 -21.60 12.26 -29.77
N LEU A 337 -21.73 11.63 -28.59
CA LEU A 337 -20.61 11.46 -27.67
C LEU A 337 -19.64 10.38 -28.21
N PRO A 338 -18.36 10.71 -28.43
CA PRO A 338 -17.37 9.74 -28.89
C PRO A 338 -17.13 8.64 -27.85
N PRO A 339 -16.60 7.46 -28.25
CA PRO A 339 -16.22 6.40 -27.33
C PRO A 339 -15.34 6.92 -26.19
N ILE A 340 -15.68 6.51 -24.97
CA ILE A 340 -14.99 6.89 -23.75
C ILE A 340 -14.00 5.79 -23.38
N HIS A 341 -12.77 6.16 -23.03
CA HIS A 341 -11.70 5.23 -22.64
C HIS A 341 -11.37 5.26 -21.16
N CYS A 342 -11.43 6.42 -20.53
CA CYS A 342 -11.06 6.57 -19.12
C CYS A 342 -11.83 7.69 -18.41
N LEU A 343 -11.90 7.59 -17.10
CA LEU A 343 -12.48 8.57 -16.20
C LEU A 343 -11.47 8.94 -15.10
N ALA A 344 -11.42 10.21 -14.71
CA ALA A 344 -10.63 10.69 -13.57
C ALA A 344 -11.36 11.82 -12.84
N LEU A 345 -11.02 12.05 -11.57
CA LEU A 345 -11.61 13.13 -10.77
C LEU A 345 -10.64 14.28 -10.62
N ALA A 346 -11.09 15.49 -10.92
CA ALA A 346 -10.38 16.73 -10.66
C ALA A 346 -11.22 17.60 -9.71
N ALA A 347 -11.02 17.43 -8.40
CA ALA A 347 -11.81 18.08 -7.36
C ALA A 347 -13.33 17.83 -7.52
N GLN A 348 -14.09 18.82 -8.02
CA GLN A 348 -15.54 18.72 -8.24
C GLN A 348 -15.92 18.44 -9.70
N ASP A 349 -14.94 18.21 -10.57
CA ASP A 349 -15.14 17.88 -11.97
C ASP A 349 -14.77 16.42 -12.25
N LEU A 350 -15.55 15.80 -13.12
CA LEU A 350 -15.23 14.53 -13.77
C LEU A 350 -14.52 14.82 -15.09
N LEU A 351 -13.30 14.31 -15.22
CA LEU A 351 -12.51 14.29 -16.45
C LEU A 351 -12.86 13.03 -17.24
N ILE A 352 -13.19 13.19 -18.53
CA ILE A 352 -13.62 12.10 -19.41
C ILE A 352 -12.68 12.05 -20.62
N GLY A 353 -11.85 11.01 -20.69
CA GLY A 353 -10.99 10.76 -21.85
C GLY A 353 -11.74 9.97 -22.92
N SER A 354 -11.78 10.51 -24.13
CA SER A 354 -12.54 9.96 -25.26
C SER A 354 -11.71 9.92 -26.55
N ASP A 355 -12.28 9.35 -27.62
CA ASP A 355 -11.67 9.39 -28.96
C ASP A 355 -11.47 10.80 -29.52
N ARG A 356 -12.20 11.80 -29.02
CA ARG A 356 -12.04 13.22 -29.41
C ARG A 356 -11.45 14.07 -28.28
N GLY A 357 -10.57 13.46 -27.50
CA GLY A 357 -9.82 14.15 -26.46
C GLY A 357 -10.54 14.19 -25.11
N LEU A 358 -10.37 15.29 -24.38
CA LEU A 358 -10.74 15.39 -22.96
C LEU A 358 -11.97 16.26 -22.75
N LEU A 359 -13.04 15.71 -22.17
CA LEU A 359 -14.20 16.47 -21.72
C LEU A 359 -14.16 16.67 -20.21
N ARG A 360 -14.76 17.76 -19.73
CA ARG A 360 -14.98 18.00 -18.30
C ARG A 360 -16.46 18.08 -18.00
N LEU A 361 -16.89 17.47 -16.90
CA LEU A 361 -18.27 17.49 -16.47
C LEU A 361 -18.34 17.82 -14.98
N PRO A 362 -19.08 18.86 -14.56
CA PRO A 362 -19.24 19.15 -13.13
C PRO A 362 -19.99 18.00 -12.46
N LEU A 363 -19.50 17.52 -11.32
CA LEU A 363 -20.18 16.49 -10.53
C LEU A 363 -21.52 17.00 -9.97
N PHE A 364 -21.59 18.30 -9.68
CA PHE A 364 -22.75 18.97 -9.08
C PHE A 364 -23.28 20.08 -9.99
N PRO A 365 -24.11 19.76 -10.99
CA PRO A 365 -24.62 20.72 -11.95
C PRO A 365 -25.58 21.73 -11.30
N VAL A 366 -25.80 22.83 -12.01
CA VAL A 366 -26.89 23.76 -11.73
C VAL A 366 -28.18 23.14 -12.27
N ASP A 367 -29.27 23.22 -11.51
CA ASP A 367 -30.61 22.71 -11.88
C ASP A 367 -30.66 21.20 -12.27
N ASN A 368 -29.76 20.38 -11.72
CA ASN A 368 -29.65 18.94 -12.02
C ASN A 368 -29.45 18.60 -13.51
N THR A 369 -28.92 19.55 -14.31
CA THR A 369 -28.66 19.34 -15.74
C THR A 369 -27.16 19.32 -16.01
N TRP A 370 -26.63 18.17 -16.42
CA TRP A 370 -25.21 17.99 -16.71
C TRP A 370 -24.87 18.46 -18.12
N THR A 371 -24.09 19.53 -18.22
CA THR A 371 -23.54 20.04 -19.48
C THR A 371 -22.01 19.92 -19.48
N PRO A 372 -21.41 19.18 -20.43
CA PRO A 372 -19.96 19.09 -20.52
C PRO A 372 -19.37 20.46 -20.88
N SER A 373 -18.28 20.82 -20.19
CA SER A 373 -17.47 21.98 -20.52
C SER A 373 -16.54 21.65 -21.69
N PRO A 374 -16.24 22.64 -22.56
CA PRO A 374 -15.37 22.44 -23.71
C PRO A 374 -13.96 22.03 -23.27
N SER A 375 -13.32 21.19 -24.08
CA SER A 375 -11.93 20.79 -23.93
C SER A 375 -10.98 21.99 -24.03
N PRO A 376 -9.83 21.98 -23.34
CA PRO A 376 -8.76 22.93 -23.57
C PRO A 376 -8.37 22.99 -25.05
N ALA A 377 -8.06 24.19 -25.57
CA ALA A 377 -7.69 24.35 -26.97
C ALA A 377 -6.50 23.45 -27.33
N GLY A 378 -6.63 22.66 -28.41
CA GLY A 378 -5.60 21.70 -28.85
C GLY A 378 -5.75 20.30 -28.25
N LEU A 379 -6.75 20.04 -27.41
CA LEU A 379 -7.10 18.71 -26.88
C LEU A 379 -8.46 18.21 -27.38
N ASN A 380 -8.92 18.73 -28.52
CA ASN A 380 -10.15 18.29 -29.20
C ASN A 380 -9.90 17.07 -30.11
N GLN A 381 -8.61 16.84 -30.39
CA GLN A 381 -7.93 15.66 -30.93
C GLN A 381 -6.49 15.78 -30.41
N PRO A 382 -5.79 14.70 -30.02
CA PRO A 382 -6.04 13.27 -30.23
C PRO A 382 -6.86 12.58 -29.13
N ALA A 383 -7.17 11.29 -29.31
CA ALA A 383 -7.82 10.45 -28.30
C ALA A 383 -7.02 10.41 -26.98
N VAL A 384 -7.73 10.40 -25.84
CA VAL A 384 -7.16 10.34 -24.49
C VAL A 384 -7.52 9.00 -23.85
N TYR A 385 -6.52 8.17 -23.57
CA TYR A 385 -6.67 6.81 -23.04
C TYR A 385 -6.44 6.71 -21.53
N ALA A 386 -5.61 7.59 -20.96
CA ALA A 386 -5.31 7.59 -19.54
C ALA A 386 -5.12 9.00 -18.98
N ILE A 387 -5.51 9.19 -17.73
CA ILE A 387 -5.40 10.45 -17.01
C ILE A 387 -4.86 10.14 -15.61
N ALA A 388 -3.82 10.86 -15.18
CA ALA A 388 -3.27 10.76 -13.84
C ALA A 388 -2.86 12.13 -13.31
N SER A 389 -3.00 12.36 -12.00
CA SER A 389 -2.42 13.55 -11.35
C SER A 389 -1.03 13.20 -10.85
N VAL A 390 -0.03 14.00 -11.22
CA VAL A 390 1.36 13.86 -10.78
C VAL A 390 1.84 15.23 -10.32
N ASN A 391 2.14 15.36 -9.02
CA ASN A 391 2.63 16.60 -8.40
C ASN A 391 1.77 17.85 -8.68
N GLY A 392 0.45 17.70 -8.77
CA GLY A 392 -0.49 18.81 -9.04
C GLY A 392 -0.68 19.16 -10.51
N GLU A 393 0.00 18.48 -11.43
CA GLU A 393 -0.21 18.57 -12.88
C GLU A 393 -0.97 17.34 -13.38
N TRP A 394 -1.84 17.53 -14.39
CA TRP A 394 -2.55 16.42 -15.03
C TRP A 394 -1.73 15.86 -16.19
N TRP A 395 -1.40 14.59 -16.12
CA TRP A 395 -0.72 13.85 -17.16
C TRP A 395 -1.73 13.04 -17.97
N LEU A 396 -1.63 13.15 -19.28
CA LEU A 396 -2.56 12.57 -20.25
C LEU A 396 -1.80 11.60 -21.16
N GLY A 397 -2.21 10.33 -21.12
CA GLY A 397 -1.81 9.34 -22.12
C GLY A 397 -2.73 9.47 -23.33
N THR A 398 -2.16 9.82 -24.48
CA THR A 398 -2.94 10.10 -25.69
C THR A 398 -2.51 9.22 -26.85
N ALA A 399 -3.26 9.22 -27.95
CA ALA A 399 -2.88 8.53 -29.17
C ALA A 399 -1.61 9.08 -29.85
N THR A 400 -1.12 10.26 -29.46
CA THR A 400 0.07 10.88 -30.05
C THR A 400 1.22 11.07 -29.06
N GLY A 401 1.17 10.43 -27.90
CA GLY A 401 2.18 10.56 -26.85
C GLY A 401 1.61 11.06 -25.52
N VAL A 402 2.50 11.60 -24.70
CA VAL A 402 2.18 12.16 -23.39
C VAL A 402 1.98 13.66 -23.51
N LYS A 403 0.83 14.14 -23.04
CA LYS A 403 0.55 15.57 -22.88
C LYS A 403 0.37 15.88 -21.40
N THR A 404 0.70 17.09 -20.97
CA THR A 404 0.40 17.57 -19.63
C THR A 404 -0.50 18.79 -19.67
N LEU A 405 -1.31 18.95 -18.63
CA LEU A 405 -2.24 20.03 -18.45
C LEU A 405 -1.96 20.70 -17.10
N GLY A 406 -1.37 21.89 -17.19
CA GLY A 406 -1.00 22.70 -16.04
C GLY A 406 -2.15 23.55 -15.49
N THR A 407 -1.84 24.43 -14.54
CA THR A 407 -2.80 25.39 -13.97
C THR A 407 -3.39 26.29 -15.07
N GLY A 408 -4.71 26.46 -15.07
CA GLY A 408 -5.41 27.27 -16.09
C GLY A 408 -5.55 26.57 -17.45
N ASP A 409 -5.49 25.24 -17.47
CA ASP A 409 -5.68 24.42 -18.68
C ASP A 409 -4.65 24.65 -19.78
N THR A 410 -3.43 25.01 -19.39
CA THR A 410 -2.31 25.15 -20.33
C THR A 410 -1.81 23.78 -20.76
N LEU A 411 -2.01 23.44 -22.04
CA LEU A 411 -1.60 22.17 -22.64
C LEU A 411 -0.13 22.20 -23.07
N GLN A 412 0.62 21.15 -22.76
CA GLN A 412 2.00 20.96 -23.21
C GLN A 412 2.24 19.54 -23.73
N ASP A 413 2.98 19.43 -24.83
CA ASP A 413 3.52 18.14 -25.29
C ASP A 413 4.73 17.77 -24.42
N ARG A 414 4.69 16.60 -23.79
CA ARG A 414 5.69 16.22 -22.78
C ARG A 414 6.69 15.18 -23.29
N ALA A 415 6.22 14.11 -23.91
CA ALA A 415 7.09 13.00 -24.33
C ALA A 415 6.42 12.04 -25.32
N LEU A 416 7.23 11.19 -25.93
CA LEU A 416 6.86 10.05 -26.76
C LEU A 416 5.97 10.43 -27.97
N PRO A 417 6.38 11.42 -28.79
CA PRO A 417 5.57 11.89 -29.90
C PRO A 417 5.24 10.75 -30.89
N GLY A 418 3.96 10.61 -31.22
CA GLY A 418 3.48 9.57 -32.13
C GLY A 418 3.45 8.15 -31.55
N SER A 419 3.56 7.98 -30.24
CA SER A 419 3.38 6.70 -29.54
C SER A 419 2.12 6.73 -28.68
N PRO A 420 1.07 5.94 -28.97
CA PRO A 420 -0.08 5.79 -28.08
C PRO A 420 0.29 5.35 -26.67
N ILE A 421 -0.20 6.09 -25.66
CA ILE A 421 -0.02 5.78 -24.23
C ILE A 421 -1.35 5.42 -23.62
N TYR A 422 -1.48 4.16 -23.17
CA TYR A 422 -2.74 3.55 -22.71
C TYR A 422 -2.92 3.58 -21.19
N ALA A 423 -1.84 3.64 -20.40
CA ALA A 423 -1.94 3.70 -18.94
C ALA A 423 -0.81 4.51 -18.33
N LEU A 424 -1.10 5.13 -17.17
CA LEU A 424 -0.16 5.88 -16.35
C LEU A 424 -0.25 5.34 -14.93
N HIS A 425 0.89 5.10 -14.28
CA HIS A 425 0.93 4.61 -12.91
C HIS A 425 2.03 5.32 -12.12
N LEU A 426 1.63 6.13 -11.13
CA LEU A 426 2.55 6.77 -10.20
C LEU A 426 2.79 5.85 -8.99
N ASP A 427 4.03 5.42 -8.82
CA ASP A 427 4.46 4.63 -7.66
C ASP A 427 4.65 5.54 -6.42
N ARG A 428 4.62 4.93 -5.24
CA ARG A 428 4.81 5.60 -3.93
C ARG A 428 6.16 6.29 -3.80
N ASN A 429 7.16 5.83 -4.55
CA ASN A 429 8.49 6.43 -4.58
C ASN A 429 8.59 7.64 -5.53
N GLY A 430 7.47 8.04 -6.16
CA GLY A 430 7.43 9.15 -7.12
C GLY A 430 7.85 8.77 -8.54
N LEU A 431 8.09 7.48 -8.83
CA LEU A 431 8.36 7.00 -10.18
C LEU A 431 7.06 6.93 -11.00
N LEU A 432 7.07 7.49 -12.20
CA LEU A 432 5.93 7.40 -13.11
C LEU A 432 6.21 6.33 -14.16
N PHE A 433 5.40 5.27 -14.17
CA PHE A 433 5.39 4.28 -15.24
C PHE A 433 4.34 4.65 -16.29
N LEU A 434 4.69 4.49 -17.56
CA LEU A 434 3.79 4.72 -18.68
C LEU A 434 3.73 3.47 -19.54
N ALA A 435 2.53 3.02 -19.86
CA ALA A 435 2.28 1.87 -20.72
C ALA A 435 1.74 2.33 -22.06
N GLY A 436 2.26 1.79 -23.15
CA GLY A 436 1.86 2.19 -24.49
C GLY A 436 2.02 1.10 -25.54
N ASP A 437 1.83 1.49 -26.80
CA ASP A 437 2.00 0.65 -27.98
C ASP A 437 3.42 0.08 -28.12
N ARG A 438 4.42 0.84 -27.64
CA ARG A 438 5.83 0.47 -27.61
C ARG A 438 6.31 -0.04 -26.25
N GLY A 439 5.42 -0.69 -25.50
CA GLY A 439 5.77 -1.40 -24.28
C GLY A 439 5.68 -0.54 -23.03
N LEU A 440 6.74 -0.55 -22.21
CA LEU A 440 6.77 0.08 -20.89
C LEU A 440 7.86 1.15 -20.83
N PHE A 441 7.49 2.30 -20.28
CA PHE A 441 8.36 3.45 -20.03
C PHE A 441 8.39 3.80 -18.56
N GLN A 442 9.48 4.43 -18.15
CA GLN A 442 9.66 4.95 -16.80
C GLN A 442 10.19 6.38 -16.86
N PHE A 443 9.55 7.27 -16.10
CA PHE A 443 9.98 8.63 -15.88
C PHE A 443 10.31 8.84 -14.40
N GLN A 444 11.46 9.45 -14.13
CA GLN A 444 11.92 9.80 -12.79
C GLN A 444 11.85 11.32 -12.62
N PRO A 445 10.78 11.87 -12.02
CA PRO A 445 10.55 13.32 -11.99
C PRO A 445 11.68 14.10 -11.33
N GLY A 446 12.29 13.56 -10.26
CA GLY A 446 13.37 14.23 -9.54
C GLY A 446 14.69 14.35 -10.32
N LEU A 447 14.90 13.52 -11.34
CA LEU A 447 16.10 13.52 -12.18
C LEU A 447 15.82 13.97 -13.62
N ASP A 448 14.55 14.23 -13.95
CA ASP A 448 14.04 14.40 -15.31
C ASP A 448 14.55 13.32 -16.30
N ALA A 449 14.74 12.09 -15.78
CA ALA A 449 15.35 10.99 -16.50
C ALA A 449 14.28 10.03 -17.04
N TRP A 450 14.45 9.62 -18.29
CA TRP A 450 13.53 8.74 -19.01
C TRP A 450 14.20 7.43 -19.38
N TYR A 451 13.44 6.34 -19.26
CA TYR A 451 13.86 5.00 -19.61
C TYR A 451 12.74 4.26 -20.34
N PHE A 452 13.11 3.31 -21.19
CA PHE A 452 12.18 2.33 -21.74
C PHE A 452 12.67 0.92 -21.43
N TYR A 453 11.73 0.00 -21.30
CA TYR A 453 12.03 -1.41 -21.13
C TYR A 453 12.35 -2.05 -22.48
N SER A 454 13.63 -2.35 -22.72
CA SER A 454 14.08 -2.98 -23.97
C SER A 454 13.75 -4.47 -23.99
N GLY A 455 13.99 -5.17 -22.88
CA GLY A 455 13.87 -6.64 -22.78
C GLY A 455 14.79 -7.40 -23.74
N ALA A 456 15.85 -6.76 -24.26
CA ALA A 456 16.73 -7.35 -25.27
C ALA A 456 17.75 -8.35 -24.70
N SER A 457 17.97 -8.31 -23.39
CA SER A 457 18.93 -9.20 -22.73
C SER A 457 18.41 -10.64 -22.72
N GLU A 458 19.28 -11.58 -23.07
CA GLU A 458 19.00 -13.02 -22.88
C GLU A 458 19.32 -13.50 -21.46
N THR A 459 19.90 -12.62 -20.63
CA THR A 459 20.35 -12.93 -19.27
C THR A 459 19.64 -12.05 -18.23
N GLU A 460 19.33 -12.62 -17.07
CA GLU A 460 18.71 -11.92 -15.93
C GLU A 460 19.65 -10.86 -15.29
N GLN A 461 20.92 -10.83 -15.70
CA GLN A 461 21.97 -9.98 -15.12
C GLN A 461 22.21 -8.67 -15.88
N ALA A 462 21.75 -8.56 -17.14
CA ALA A 462 21.99 -7.34 -17.91
C ALA A 462 20.88 -6.30 -17.65
N PRO A 463 21.19 -5.00 -17.71
CA PRO A 463 20.20 -3.96 -17.53
C PRO A 463 19.15 -4.02 -18.66
N GLU A 464 17.90 -4.31 -18.28
CA GLU A 464 16.79 -4.38 -19.24
C GLU A 464 16.22 -3.01 -19.61
N TRP A 465 16.44 -2.03 -18.74
CA TRP A 465 16.06 -0.65 -18.91
C TRP A 465 17.14 0.12 -19.63
N ALA A 466 16.77 0.74 -20.75
CA ALA A 466 17.65 1.59 -21.54
C ALA A 466 17.24 3.06 -21.37
N PRO A 467 18.20 4.00 -21.31
CA PRO A 467 17.90 5.42 -21.29
C PRO A 467 17.16 5.82 -22.56
N LEU A 468 16.22 6.74 -22.44
CA LEU A 468 15.36 7.21 -23.52
C LEU A 468 15.48 8.73 -23.68
N ASN A 469 15.60 9.19 -24.93
CA ASN A 469 15.28 10.57 -25.26
C ASN A 469 13.76 10.71 -25.41
N PRO A 470 13.05 11.47 -24.56
CA PRO A 470 11.60 11.55 -24.60
C PRO A 470 11.04 12.11 -25.92
N ASN A 471 11.83 12.83 -26.72
CA ASN A 471 11.40 13.36 -28.01
C ASN A 471 11.54 12.36 -29.16
N VAL A 472 12.19 11.21 -28.94
CA VAL A 472 12.41 10.19 -29.96
C VAL A 472 12.03 8.83 -29.35
N PRO A 473 10.78 8.37 -29.60
CA PRO A 473 10.37 7.05 -29.13
C PRO A 473 11.30 5.94 -29.66
N PRO A 474 11.47 4.84 -28.91
CA PRO A 474 12.29 3.73 -29.37
C PRO A 474 11.70 3.10 -30.64
N ALA A 475 12.57 2.56 -31.51
CA ALA A 475 12.10 1.77 -32.65
C ALA A 475 11.40 0.50 -32.15
N GLU A 476 10.33 0.06 -32.83
CA GLU A 476 9.59 -1.14 -32.42
C GLU A 476 10.45 -2.41 -32.39
N SER A 477 11.47 -2.49 -33.26
CA SER A 477 12.43 -3.60 -33.28
C SER A 477 13.35 -3.67 -32.07
N ALA A 478 13.44 -2.58 -31.29
CA ALA A 478 14.25 -2.52 -30.06
C ALA A 478 13.42 -2.83 -28.79
N VAL A 479 12.13 -3.16 -28.94
CA VAL A 479 11.20 -3.39 -27.82
C VAL A 479 10.74 -4.85 -27.82
N HIS A 480 11.20 -5.62 -26.84
CA HIS A 480 10.85 -7.03 -26.64
C HIS A 480 9.72 -7.25 -25.63
N LEU A 481 8.75 -6.32 -25.63
CA LEU A 481 7.54 -6.37 -24.83
C LEU A 481 6.33 -6.10 -25.74
N PRO A 482 5.19 -6.80 -25.57
CA PRO A 482 3.98 -6.45 -26.32
C PRO A 482 3.48 -5.06 -25.91
N PRO A 483 2.53 -4.47 -26.67
CA PRO A 483 1.80 -3.30 -26.22
C PRO A 483 1.25 -3.51 -24.80
N VAL A 484 1.56 -2.60 -23.87
CA VAL A 484 1.10 -2.67 -22.48
C VAL A 484 -0.12 -1.77 -22.32
N ARG A 485 -1.21 -2.31 -21.78
CA ARG A 485 -2.51 -1.65 -21.65
C ARG A 485 -2.87 -1.28 -20.22
N ALA A 486 -2.35 -2.01 -19.23
CA ALA A 486 -2.64 -1.79 -17.82
C ALA A 486 -1.41 -2.02 -16.95
N LEU A 487 -1.33 -1.28 -15.84
CA LEU A 487 -0.21 -1.32 -14.90
C LEU A 487 -0.74 -1.38 -13.47
N CYS A 488 -0.12 -2.18 -12.62
CA CYS A 488 -0.40 -2.17 -11.19
C CYS A 488 0.82 -2.61 -10.39
N ARG A 489 1.24 -1.80 -9.41
CA ARG A 489 2.24 -2.20 -8.42
C ARG A 489 1.58 -3.06 -7.34
N GLY A 490 2.01 -4.31 -7.23
CA GLY A 490 1.61 -5.22 -6.16
C GLY A 490 2.21 -4.84 -4.81
N ARG A 491 1.66 -5.38 -3.71
CA ARG A 491 2.21 -5.16 -2.35
C ARG A 491 3.60 -5.78 -2.17
N ASP A 492 3.87 -6.83 -2.91
CA ASP A 492 5.16 -7.52 -3.01
C ASP A 492 6.21 -6.72 -3.80
N GLN A 493 5.90 -5.48 -4.21
CA GLN A 493 6.76 -4.65 -5.07
C GLN A 493 6.96 -5.24 -6.47
N SER A 494 6.14 -6.20 -6.90
CA SER A 494 6.09 -6.62 -8.30
C SER A 494 5.34 -5.57 -9.12
N LEU A 495 5.84 -5.23 -10.31
CA LEU A 495 5.07 -4.41 -11.26
C LEU A 495 4.33 -5.36 -12.22
N TRP A 496 3.02 -5.45 -12.07
CA TRP A 496 2.16 -6.23 -12.96
C TRP A 496 1.84 -5.45 -14.23
N LEU A 497 1.93 -6.15 -15.36
CA LEU A 497 1.77 -5.62 -16.70
C LEU A 497 0.64 -6.37 -17.41
N GLY A 498 -0.43 -5.65 -17.74
CA GLY A 498 -1.50 -6.16 -18.58
C GLY A 498 -1.15 -5.82 -20.01
N THR A 499 -0.88 -6.81 -20.85
CA THR A 499 -0.45 -6.59 -22.24
C THR A 499 -1.57 -6.95 -23.22
N ALA A 500 -1.40 -6.56 -24.48
CA ALA A 500 -2.28 -7.00 -25.57
C ALA A 500 -2.18 -8.51 -25.88
N LYS A 501 -1.17 -9.19 -25.33
CA LYS A 501 -0.83 -10.60 -25.60
C LYS A 501 -0.60 -11.37 -24.30
N GLY A 502 -1.40 -11.09 -23.28
CA GLY A 502 -1.38 -11.79 -22.01
C GLY A 502 -0.92 -10.97 -20.83
N LEU A 503 -0.75 -11.66 -19.71
CA LEU A 503 -0.29 -11.08 -18.44
C LEU A 503 1.23 -11.26 -18.30
N ALA A 504 1.91 -10.26 -17.74
CA ALA A 504 3.29 -10.37 -17.30
C ALA A 504 3.49 -9.63 -15.97
N ARG A 505 4.60 -9.91 -15.28
CA ARG A 505 5.04 -9.13 -14.13
C ARG A 505 6.55 -8.98 -14.11
N TYR A 506 6.99 -7.83 -13.63
CA TYR A 506 8.40 -7.54 -13.38
C TYR A 506 8.66 -7.71 -11.88
N VAL A 507 9.55 -8.64 -11.54
CA VAL A 507 9.90 -9.02 -10.17
C VAL A 507 11.40 -8.83 -9.92
N ALA A 508 11.77 -8.55 -8.68
CA ALA A 508 13.15 -8.68 -8.21
C ALA A 508 13.29 -10.02 -7.46
N ARG A 509 14.18 -10.89 -7.94
CA ARG A 509 14.46 -12.18 -7.33
C ARG A 509 15.83 -12.12 -6.65
N ALA A 510 15.90 -12.62 -5.42
CA ALA A 510 17.19 -12.83 -4.77
C ALA A 510 17.92 -13.97 -5.49
N VAL A 511 19.13 -13.70 -5.96
CA VAL A 511 20.04 -14.69 -6.54
C VAL A 511 21.13 -14.98 -5.51
N GLN A 512 22.09 -15.87 -5.82
CA GLN A 512 23.14 -16.30 -4.89
C GLN A 512 23.80 -15.11 -4.16
N GLY A 513 23.48 -14.94 -2.87
CA GLY A 513 24.03 -13.88 -2.02
C GLY A 513 23.06 -12.72 -1.78
N LEU A 514 23.54 -11.48 -1.93
CA LEU A 514 22.78 -10.21 -1.83
C LEU A 514 22.46 -9.60 -3.20
N THR A 515 22.75 -10.32 -4.27
CA THR A 515 22.43 -9.87 -5.63
C THR A 515 20.95 -10.12 -5.89
N TYR A 516 20.27 -9.08 -6.35
CA TYR A 516 18.91 -9.20 -6.85
C TYR A 516 18.96 -9.09 -8.36
N GLU A 517 18.41 -10.09 -9.03
CA GLU A 517 18.22 -10.05 -10.48
C GLU A 517 16.76 -9.73 -10.75
N THR A 518 16.53 -8.86 -11.73
CA THR A 518 15.17 -8.53 -12.14
C THR A 518 14.77 -9.43 -13.29
N ALA A 519 13.57 -9.98 -13.22
CA ALA A 519 13.05 -10.85 -14.26
C ALA A 519 11.65 -10.39 -14.68
N LEU A 520 11.42 -10.42 -15.99
CA LEU A 520 10.07 -10.38 -16.55
C LEU A 520 9.51 -11.80 -16.61
N GLU A 521 8.46 -12.05 -15.84
CA GLU A 521 7.71 -13.29 -15.85
C GLU A 521 6.44 -13.11 -16.68
N ALA A 522 6.29 -13.86 -17.77
CA ALA A 522 5.07 -13.86 -18.57
C ALA A 522 4.17 -15.07 -18.24
N PHE A 523 2.86 -14.91 -18.49
CA PHE A 523 1.83 -15.92 -18.24
C PHE A 523 1.04 -16.27 -19.52
N PRO A 524 1.71 -16.74 -20.59
CA PRO A 524 1.02 -17.14 -21.82
C PRO A 524 0.09 -18.35 -21.61
N ASP A 525 0.30 -19.11 -20.53
CA ASP A 525 -0.54 -20.21 -20.08
C ASP A 525 -1.85 -19.76 -19.39
N LEU A 526 -2.00 -18.46 -19.09
CA LEU A 526 -3.19 -17.92 -18.42
C LEU A 526 -4.09 -17.11 -19.36
N THR A 527 -3.50 -16.27 -20.22
CA THR A 527 -4.26 -15.58 -21.27
C THR A 527 -3.31 -15.22 -22.39
N THR A 528 -3.78 -15.39 -23.62
CA THR A 528 -3.09 -15.02 -24.86
C THR A 528 -3.62 -13.72 -25.47
N GLY A 529 -4.72 -13.19 -24.92
CA GLY A 529 -5.37 -11.97 -25.37
C GLY A 529 -5.09 -10.77 -24.46
N PRO A 530 -5.83 -9.68 -24.66
CA PRO A 530 -5.64 -8.45 -23.91
C PRO A 530 -6.05 -8.59 -22.43
N VAL A 531 -5.19 -8.06 -21.56
CA VAL A 531 -5.55 -7.72 -20.18
C VAL A 531 -5.93 -6.24 -20.15
N TYR A 532 -7.17 -5.95 -19.79
CA TYR A 532 -7.76 -4.61 -19.91
C TYR A 532 -7.52 -3.75 -18.67
N CYS A 533 -7.60 -4.35 -17.48
CA CYS A 533 -7.38 -3.65 -16.22
C CYS A 533 -6.67 -4.52 -15.20
N ILE A 534 -5.92 -3.88 -14.31
CA ILE A 534 -5.29 -4.52 -13.17
C ILE A 534 -5.49 -3.62 -11.96
N GLN A 535 -5.96 -4.18 -10.85
CA GLN A 535 -6.17 -3.41 -9.64
C GLN A 535 -5.80 -4.24 -8.40
N ALA A 536 -5.08 -3.62 -7.48
CA ALA A 536 -4.79 -4.20 -6.18
C ALA A 536 -5.87 -3.77 -5.17
N ASP A 537 -6.28 -4.68 -4.31
CA ASP A 537 -7.21 -4.37 -3.22
C ASP A 537 -6.49 -4.04 -1.90
N ASP A 538 -7.28 -3.66 -0.89
CA ASP A 538 -6.83 -3.29 0.45
C ASP A 538 -6.35 -4.47 1.31
N ARG A 539 -6.45 -5.69 0.78
CA ARG A 539 -5.93 -6.94 1.38
C ARG A 539 -4.58 -7.31 0.75
N GLY A 540 -4.28 -6.78 -0.43
CA GLY A 540 -3.05 -7.05 -1.17
C GLY A 540 -3.21 -8.07 -2.27
N MET A 541 -4.45 -8.49 -2.56
CA MET A 541 -4.71 -9.31 -3.75
C MET A 541 -4.62 -8.42 -4.99
N VAL A 542 -4.10 -8.97 -6.07
CA VAL A 542 -4.04 -8.31 -7.37
C VAL A 542 -5.06 -8.98 -8.28
N TRP A 543 -5.92 -8.18 -8.90
CA TRP A 543 -7.03 -8.63 -9.72
C TRP A 543 -6.80 -8.19 -11.16
N PHE A 544 -7.16 -9.05 -12.11
CA PHE A 544 -6.93 -8.84 -13.53
C PHE A 544 -8.23 -9.05 -14.29
N GLY A 545 -8.71 -8.01 -14.96
CA GLY A 545 -9.76 -8.13 -15.96
C GLY A 545 -9.14 -8.40 -17.33
N CYS A 546 -9.49 -9.51 -17.96
CA CYS A 546 -8.97 -9.90 -19.26
C CYS A 546 -10.07 -10.40 -20.20
N ASP A 547 -9.68 -10.75 -21.42
CA ASP A 547 -10.50 -11.38 -22.45
C ASP A 547 -11.08 -12.75 -22.03
N ARG A 548 -10.55 -13.37 -20.96
CA ARG A 548 -11.01 -14.65 -20.40
C ARG A 548 -11.57 -14.49 -18.99
N GLY A 549 -12.21 -13.35 -18.75
CA GLY A 549 -12.88 -13.03 -17.49
C GLY A 549 -11.96 -12.49 -16.40
N LEU A 550 -12.18 -12.96 -15.17
CA LEU A 550 -11.54 -12.41 -13.97
C LEU A 550 -10.50 -13.38 -13.41
N LEU A 551 -9.26 -12.90 -13.31
CA LEU A 551 -8.18 -13.59 -12.61
C LEU A 551 -7.82 -12.85 -11.32
N ARG A 552 -7.25 -13.56 -10.34
CA ARG A 552 -6.62 -12.94 -9.17
C ARG A 552 -5.33 -13.63 -8.76
N TYR A 553 -4.49 -12.87 -8.08
CA TYR A 553 -3.25 -13.29 -7.42
C TYR A 553 -3.34 -12.97 -5.93
N ASP A 554 -3.10 -13.95 -5.08
CA ASP A 554 -3.19 -13.80 -3.61
C ASP A 554 -1.85 -13.52 -2.92
N GLY A 555 -0.80 -13.23 -3.69
CA GLY A 555 0.57 -13.11 -3.17
C GLY A 555 1.41 -14.38 -3.36
N ARG A 556 0.78 -15.48 -3.77
CA ARG A 556 1.47 -16.74 -4.09
C ARG A 556 0.85 -17.46 -5.29
N ASP A 557 -0.45 -17.72 -5.23
CA ASP A 557 -1.20 -18.54 -6.17
C ASP A 557 -2.09 -17.68 -7.09
N MET A 558 -2.24 -18.14 -8.33
CA MET A 558 -3.14 -17.58 -9.34
C MET A 558 -4.48 -18.31 -9.32
N TRP A 559 -5.56 -17.59 -9.61
CA TRP A 559 -6.91 -18.14 -9.63
C TRP A 559 -7.72 -17.55 -10.79
N GLN A 560 -8.64 -18.33 -11.36
CA GLN A 560 -9.67 -17.84 -12.29
C GLN A 560 -11.04 -17.96 -11.63
N TYR A 561 -11.89 -16.96 -11.83
CA TYR A 561 -13.30 -17.05 -11.50
C TYR A 561 -14.04 -17.72 -12.67
N GLN A 562 -14.71 -18.84 -12.41
CA GLN A 562 -15.49 -19.58 -13.42
C GLN A 562 -16.88 -19.88 -12.85
N GLY A 563 -17.91 -19.49 -13.60
CA GLY A 563 -19.31 -19.59 -13.15
C GLY A 563 -19.56 -18.83 -11.84
N ASP A 564 -19.47 -19.53 -10.71
CA ASP A 564 -19.67 -18.95 -9.37
C ASP A 564 -18.59 -19.36 -8.35
N ARG A 565 -17.42 -19.81 -8.82
CA ARG A 565 -16.36 -20.32 -7.95
C ARG A 565 -14.97 -19.92 -8.41
N TRP A 566 -14.05 -19.90 -7.44
CA TRP A 566 -12.63 -19.70 -7.69
C TRP A 566 -11.95 -21.04 -7.99
N HIS A 567 -11.32 -21.12 -9.15
CA HIS A 567 -10.55 -22.28 -9.58
C HIS A 567 -9.05 -21.99 -9.44
N PRO A 568 -8.29 -22.83 -8.70
CA PRO A 568 -6.85 -22.62 -8.55
C PRO A 568 -6.13 -22.90 -9.87
N LEU A 569 -5.32 -21.93 -10.28
CA LEU A 569 -4.30 -22.06 -11.32
C LEU A 569 -2.91 -22.20 -10.67
N GLY A 570 -2.85 -22.17 -9.33
CA GLY A 570 -1.66 -22.36 -8.51
C GLY A 570 -0.59 -21.28 -8.66
N LYS A 571 0.53 -21.47 -7.96
CA LYS A 571 1.71 -20.62 -7.86
C LYS A 571 2.13 -19.85 -9.11
N ALA A 572 2.33 -18.55 -8.93
CA ALA A 572 2.77 -17.65 -9.98
C ALA A 572 4.26 -17.83 -10.36
N ASP A 573 5.11 -18.23 -9.41
CA ASP A 573 6.57 -18.33 -9.59
C ASP A 573 7.04 -19.61 -10.31
N THR A 574 6.12 -20.55 -10.58
CA THR A 574 6.40 -21.82 -11.27
C THR A 574 5.60 -22.03 -12.56
N LEU A 575 6.17 -22.80 -13.48
CA LEU A 575 5.47 -23.40 -14.61
C LEU A 575 4.81 -24.72 -14.18
N TYR A 576 3.63 -24.97 -14.74
CA TYR A 576 2.89 -26.21 -14.54
C TYR A 576 3.23 -27.21 -15.64
N HIS A 577 3.93 -28.29 -15.28
CA HIS A 577 4.06 -29.48 -16.12
C HIS A 577 3.28 -30.63 -15.51
N ALA A 578 2.58 -31.39 -16.34
CA ALA A 578 2.05 -32.68 -15.93
C ALA A 578 3.23 -33.65 -15.66
N ASP A 579 3.19 -34.31 -14.50
CA ASP A 579 3.94 -35.53 -14.19
C ASP A 579 5.44 -35.49 -13.83
N ARG A 580 5.98 -34.49 -13.08
CA ARG A 580 6.97 -34.70 -11.96
C ARG A 580 7.94 -33.54 -11.62
N SER A 581 7.94 -32.39 -12.27
CA SER A 581 8.73 -31.24 -11.76
C SER A 581 8.09 -29.88 -12.05
N THR A 582 7.95 -29.05 -11.02
CA THR A 582 7.60 -27.63 -11.15
C THR A 582 8.87 -26.87 -11.49
N GLN A 583 8.95 -26.34 -12.70
CA GLN A 583 10.07 -25.48 -13.11
C GLN A 583 9.83 -24.04 -12.62
N PRO A 584 10.88 -23.25 -12.33
CA PRO A 584 10.70 -21.82 -12.12
C PRO A 584 10.15 -21.16 -13.39
N ARG A 585 9.30 -20.14 -13.24
CA ARG A 585 8.77 -19.36 -14.37
C ARG A 585 9.87 -18.65 -15.15
N GLY A 586 10.85 -18.11 -14.45
CA GLY A 586 12.07 -17.51 -15.01
C GLY A 586 11.78 -16.30 -15.91
N HIS A 587 12.82 -15.85 -16.61
CA HIS A 587 12.74 -14.73 -17.55
C HIS A 587 12.08 -15.06 -18.91
N TRP A 588 11.38 -14.08 -19.46
CA TRP A 588 10.64 -14.12 -20.72
C TRP A 588 10.89 -12.88 -21.58
N ARG A 589 10.87 -13.06 -22.90
CA ARG A 589 10.86 -11.96 -23.90
C ARG A 589 9.72 -12.13 -24.89
N PHE A 590 9.28 -11.05 -25.51
CA PHE A 590 8.26 -11.12 -26.56
C PHE A 590 8.87 -10.85 -27.94
N ASP A 591 8.61 -11.76 -28.87
CA ASP A 591 8.94 -11.56 -30.29
C ASP A 591 7.76 -10.86 -30.96
N ARG A 592 7.94 -9.57 -31.27
CA ARG A 592 6.90 -8.75 -31.93
C ARG A 592 6.60 -9.21 -33.36
N THR A 593 7.55 -9.84 -34.04
CA THR A 593 7.38 -10.30 -35.43
C THR A 593 6.57 -11.58 -35.46
N ALA A 594 6.90 -12.54 -34.58
CA ALA A 594 6.16 -13.79 -34.44
C ALA A 594 4.84 -13.60 -33.67
N GLY A 595 4.75 -12.59 -32.81
CA GLY A 595 3.62 -12.36 -31.92
C GLY A 595 3.56 -13.33 -30.74
N GLU A 596 4.72 -13.86 -30.31
CA GLU A 596 4.83 -14.95 -29.35
C GLU A 596 5.79 -14.64 -28.20
N TRP A 597 5.47 -15.18 -27.02
CA TRP A 597 6.36 -15.16 -25.86
C TRP A 597 7.42 -16.26 -25.98
N GLN A 598 8.68 -15.90 -25.76
CA GLN A 598 9.83 -16.80 -25.83
C GLN A 598 10.59 -16.80 -24.50
N ARG A 599 11.15 -17.96 -24.16
CA ARG A 599 12.14 -18.10 -23.08
C ARG A 599 13.52 -18.20 -23.72
N PRO A 600 14.54 -17.45 -23.25
CA PRO A 600 15.90 -17.55 -23.80
C PRO A 600 16.55 -18.93 -23.60
N HIS A 601 16.17 -19.64 -22.52
CA HIS A 601 16.69 -20.96 -22.19
C HIS A 601 15.56 -21.91 -21.78
N PRO A 602 14.70 -22.34 -22.72
CA PRO A 602 13.66 -23.32 -22.40
C PRO A 602 14.32 -24.68 -22.14
N ASP A 603 13.76 -25.45 -21.20
CA ASP A 603 14.13 -26.86 -21.08
C ASP A 603 13.71 -27.59 -22.37
N PRO A 604 14.64 -28.18 -23.14
CA PRO A 604 14.32 -28.84 -24.41
C PRO A 604 13.41 -30.07 -24.24
N LEU A 605 13.27 -30.61 -23.03
CA LEU A 605 12.35 -31.70 -22.71
C LEU A 605 10.98 -31.21 -22.22
N ALA A 606 10.79 -29.90 -22.05
CA ALA A 606 9.52 -29.34 -21.60
C ALA A 606 8.46 -29.46 -22.69
N ALA A 607 7.29 -29.97 -22.31
CA ALA A 607 6.11 -29.94 -23.17
C ALA A 607 5.68 -28.49 -23.46
N PRO A 608 5.05 -28.20 -24.62
CA PRO A 608 4.48 -26.89 -24.90
C PRO A 608 3.51 -26.46 -23.81
N LEU A 609 3.55 -25.18 -23.42
CA LEU A 609 2.59 -24.63 -22.46
C LEU A 609 1.19 -24.61 -23.08
N THR A 610 0.22 -25.17 -22.37
CA THR A 610 -1.19 -25.11 -22.73
C THR A 610 -1.90 -24.05 -21.89
N VAL A 611 -2.92 -23.41 -22.48
CA VAL A 611 -3.76 -22.45 -21.76
C VAL A 611 -4.56 -23.19 -20.68
N ARG A 612 -4.45 -22.74 -19.43
CA ARG A 612 -5.04 -23.38 -18.24
C ARG A 612 -6.36 -22.74 -17.82
N THR A 613 -6.68 -21.59 -18.38
CA THR A 613 -7.95 -20.89 -18.15
C THR A 613 -9.05 -21.33 -19.11
N GLN A 614 -10.28 -21.36 -18.62
CA GLN A 614 -11.48 -21.51 -19.45
C GLN A 614 -11.86 -20.17 -20.10
N ALA A 615 -12.68 -20.24 -21.15
CA ALA A 615 -13.22 -19.02 -21.76
C ALA A 615 -14.36 -18.50 -20.89
N GLU A 616 -14.25 -17.26 -20.44
CA GLU A 616 -15.24 -16.54 -19.65
C GLU A 616 -15.46 -15.16 -20.29
N PRO A 617 -16.63 -14.52 -20.12
CA PRO A 617 -16.89 -13.19 -20.65
C PRO A 617 -15.83 -12.17 -20.22
N ALA A 618 -15.43 -11.29 -21.13
CA ALA A 618 -14.35 -10.34 -20.86
C ALA A 618 -14.71 -9.35 -19.74
N VAL A 619 -13.71 -9.03 -18.92
CA VAL A 619 -13.82 -8.01 -17.87
C VAL A 619 -12.88 -6.85 -18.20
N HIS A 620 -13.46 -5.68 -18.44
CA HIS A 620 -12.77 -4.48 -18.91
C HIS A 620 -12.39 -3.54 -17.76
N ALA A 621 -13.24 -3.46 -16.74
CA ALA A 621 -13.04 -2.55 -15.60
C ALA A 621 -13.40 -3.23 -14.27
N LEU A 622 -12.73 -2.79 -13.21
CA LEU A 622 -12.89 -3.29 -11.84
C LEU A 622 -13.02 -2.10 -10.89
N LEU A 623 -13.86 -2.25 -9.85
CA LEU A 623 -13.94 -1.29 -8.76
C LEU A 623 -14.43 -1.97 -7.48
N TRP A 624 -13.83 -1.60 -6.34
CA TRP A 624 -14.37 -1.91 -5.02
C TRP A 624 -14.91 -0.66 -4.37
N THR A 625 -16.06 -0.80 -3.72
CA THR A 625 -16.71 0.29 -2.99
C THR A 625 -17.03 -0.18 -1.58
N ASP A 626 -16.66 0.63 -0.60
CA ASP A 626 -17.19 0.46 0.75
C ASP A 626 -18.70 0.71 0.75
N GLY A 627 -19.40 -0.05 1.57
CA GLY A 627 -20.83 0.06 1.83
C GLY A 627 -21.13 -0.08 3.32
N VAL A 628 -22.41 -0.15 3.66
CA VAL A 628 -22.87 -0.36 5.03
C VAL A 628 -24.18 -1.13 5.05
N VAL A 629 -24.37 -1.93 6.09
CA VAL A 629 -25.67 -2.52 6.45
C VAL A 629 -26.01 -2.07 7.87
N ALA A 630 -27.27 -1.73 8.11
CA ALA A 630 -27.75 -1.34 9.43
C ALA A 630 -28.54 -2.47 10.09
N ASP A 631 -28.45 -2.53 11.42
CA ASP A 631 -29.35 -3.33 12.26
C ASP A 631 -29.85 -2.46 13.42
N LEU A 632 -31.10 -2.66 13.85
CA LEU A 632 -31.61 -2.11 15.10
C LEU A 632 -31.57 -3.19 16.18
N GLY A 633 -31.25 -2.80 17.41
CA GLY A 633 -31.13 -3.72 18.52
C GLY A 633 -30.96 -3.00 19.85
N GLU A 634 -30.47 -3.72 20.84
CA GLU A 634 -30.25 -3.21 22.19
C GLU A 634 -28.95 -3.80 22.77
N TRP A 635 -28.40 -3.15 23.79
CA TRP A 635 -27.29 -3.72 24.55
C TRP A 635 -27.83 -4.68 25.61
N GLN A 636 -27.29 -5.89 25.62
CA GLN A 636 -27.46 -6.83 26.72
C GLN A 636 -26.08 -7.06 27.33
N ASN A 637 -25.85 -6.48 28.51
CA ASN A 637 -24.52 -6.31 29.09
C ASN A 637 -23.62 -5.49 28.12
N ASP A 638 -22.56 -6.10 27.59
CA ASP A 638 -21.63 -5.49 26.63
C ASP A 638 -21.74 -6.05 25.21
N GLU A 639 -22.77 -6.86 24.95
CA GLU A 639 -23.04 -7.42 23.63
C GLU A 639 -24.26 -6.78 22.98
N PHE A 640 -24.12 -6.41 21.71
CA PHE A 640 -25.23 -5.91 20.92
C PHE A 640 -26.05 -7.10 20.41
N VAL A 641 -27.35 -7.08 20.71
CA VAL A 641 -28.31 -8.07 20.23
C VAL A 641 -29.23 -7.40 19.20
N ALA A 642 -29.18 -7.87 17.96
CA ALA A 642 -30.06 -7.40 16.91
C ALA A 642 -31.49 -7.90 17.14
N ILE A 643 -32.48 -7.03 16.92
CA ILE A 643 -33.90 -7.37 17.01
C ILE A 643 -34.45 -7.47 15.60
N ALA A 644 -35.21 -8.52 15.29
CA ALA A 644 -35.88 -8.64 13.99
C ALA A 644 -36.91 -7.52 13.82
N GLN A 645 -36.84 -6.78 12.70
CA GLN A 645 -37.69 -5.63 12.42
C GLN A 645 -38.54 -5.85 11.18
N ALA A 646 -39.71 -5.21 11.12
CA ALA A 646 -40.60 -5.23 9.95
C ALA A 646 -40.10 -4.37 8.77
N THR A 647 -39.16 -3.45 9.01
CA THR A 647 -38.57 -2.57 7.97
C THR A 647 -37.06 -2.65 8.01
N ASP A 648 -36.42 -2.67 6.84
CA ASP A 648 -34.96 -2.69 6.71
C ASP A 648 -34.37 -1.30 7.03
N PRO A 649 -33.64 -1.13 8.15
CA PRO A 649 -33.05 0.15 8.51
C PRO A 649 -31.96 0.61 7.52
N THR A 650 -31.38 -0.31 6.73
CA THR A 650 -30.35 0.01 5.73
C THR A 650 -30.90 0.93 4.64
N SER A 651 -32.15 0.72 4.22
CA SER A 651 -32.83 1.56 3.22
C SER A 651 -32.99 3.03 3.62
N ARG A 652 -32.89 3.35 4.92
CA ARG A 652 -32.98 4.71 5.47
C ARG A 652 -31.64 5.41 5.59
N LEU A 653 -30.55 4.75 5.22
CA LEU A 653 -29.23 5.35 5.23
C LEU A 653 -29.03 6.24 4.00
N VAL A 654 -28.40 7.39 4.23
CA VAL A 654 -28.09 8.38 3.20
C VAL A 654 -26.70 8.94 3.45
N MET A 655 -25.89 9.07 2.41
CA MET A 655 -24.65 9.83 2.49
C MET A 655 -24.92 11.31 2.37
N ARG A 656 -24.26 12.09 3.21
CA ARG A 656 -24.27 13.56 3.17
C ARG A 656 -22.87 14.04 2.84
N TYR A 657 -22.79 14.84 1.80
CA TYR A 657 -21.55 15.39 1.28
C TYR A 657 -21.58 16.90 1.36
N ARG A 658 -20.56 17.49 1.97
CA ARG A 658 -20.44 18.93 2.12
C ARG A 658 -19.53 19.47 1.02
N LEU A 659 -20.12 20.25 0.12
CA LEU A 659 -19.42 20.87 -1.01
C LEU A 659 -18.61 22.08 -0.59
N ASP A 660 -19.18 22.84 0.34
CA ASP A 660 -18.59 24.03 0.94
C ASP A 660 -19.29 24.29 2.28
N ALA A 661 -18.91 25.35 2.98
CA ALA A 661 -19.49 25.69 4.28
C ALA A 661 -21.02 25.89 4.23
N GLN A 662 -21.58 26.28 3.08
CA GLN A 662 -22.99 26.67 2.90
C GLN A 662 -23.83 25.62 2.17
N ARG A 663 -23.23 24.60 1.54
CA ARG A 663 -23.95 23.62 0.72
C ARG A 663 -23.65 22.17 1.12
N ILE A 664 -24.70 21.46 1.53
CA ILE A 664 -24.69 20.02 1.82
C ILE A 664 -25.68 19.32 0.88
N VAL A 665 -25.22 18.26 0.21
CA VAL A 665 -26.01 17.48 -0.75
C VAL A 665 -26.04 15.99 -0.37
N ASN A 666 -26.95 15.24 -0.98
CA ASN A 666 -26.90 13.79 -0.90
C ASN A 666 -25.72 13.26 -1.72
N GLY A 667 -24.92 12.39 -1.12
CA GLY A 667 -23.89 11.62 -1.80
C GLY A 667 -24.43 10.33 -2.42
N GLY A 668 -23.52 9.44 -2.79
CA GLY A 668 -23.80 8.15 -3.39
C GLY A 668 -23.96 7.02 -2.37
N ILE A 669 -23.24 5.92 -2.59
CA ILE A 669 -23.37 4.68 -1.81
C ILE A 669 -23.17 4.95 -0.30
N PRO A 670 -24.18 4.65 0.54
CA PRO A 670 -24.04 4.65 1.99
C PRO A 670 -22.86 3.81 2.47
N ALA A 671 -21.93 4.43 3.20
CA ALA A 671 -20.77 3.76 3.76
C ALA A 671 -20.23 4.54 4.95
N VAL A 672 -19.80 3.80 5.98
CA VAL A 672 -19.07 4.39 7.11
C VAL A 672 -17.65 4.73 6.64
N PRO A 673 -17.16 5.98 6.82
CA PRO A 673 -15.77 6.32 6.55
C PRO A 673 -14.81 5.39 7.31
N ARG A 674 -13.77 4.90 6.65
CA ARG A 674 -12.73 4.12 7.31
C ARG A 674 -12.01 4.98 8.34
N LEU A 675 -11.65 4.41 9.48
CA LEU A 675 -10.88 5.09 10.51
C LEU A 675 -9.44 5.29 10.02
N PRO A 676 -8.98 6.54 9.82
CA PRO A 676 -7.61 6.84 9.37
C PRO A 676 -6.56 6.33 10.35
N VAL A 677 -5.31 6.17 9.90
CA VAL A 677 -4.18 5.85 10.81
C VAL A 677 -3.89 7.06 11.70
N GLY A 678 -3.55 6.82 12.97
CA GLY A 678 -3.27 7.88 13.94
C GLY A 678 -4.55 8.50 14.50
N HIS A 679 -4.48 9.80 14.84
CA HIS A 679 -5.63 10.52 15.39
C HIS A 679 -6.56 11.01 14.29
N SER A 680 -7.85 10.79 14.47
CA SER A 680 -8.92 11.31 13.61
C SER A 680 -9.94 12.06 14.46
N THR A 681 -10.58 13.08 13.89
CA THR A 681 -11.64 13.84 14.55
C THR A 681 -12.98 13.45 13.94
N TRP A 682 -13.96 13.17 14.78
CA TRP A 682 -15.31 12.79 14.38
C TRP A 682 -16.32 13.75 14.98
N ARG A 683 -17.47 13.87 14.34
CA ARG A 683 -18.54 14.77 14.75
C ARG A 683 -19.90 14.08 14.70
N TYR A 684 -20.75 14.40 15.67
CA TYR A 684 -22.16 14.03 15.69
C TYR A 684 -22.98 15.22 15.19
N LEU A 685 -23.96 14.93 14.35
CA LEU A 685 -24.85 15.88 13.69
C LEU A 685 -26.27 15.28 13.64
N ALA A 686 -27.24 16.05 13.18
CA ALA A 686 -28.57 15.55 12.82
C ALA A 686 -29.01 16.18 11.50
N LEU A 687 -29.82 15.46 10.70
CA LEU A 687 -30.34 16.02 9.45
C LEU A 687 -31.17 17.28 9.71
N GLU A 688 -31.09 18.26 8.82
CA GLU A 688 -31.96 19.44 8.88
C GLU A 688 -33.45 19.02 8.78
N PRO A 689 -34.34 19.62 9.58
CA PRO A 689 -35.76 19.38 9.46
C PRO A 689 -36.25 19.89 8.09
N THR A 690 -37.21 19.19 7.50
CA THR A 690 -37.87 19.60 6.26
C THR A 690 -39.36 19.80 6.56
N PRO A 691 -39.90 21.04 6.48
CA PRO A 691 -39.24 22.27 6.03
C PRO A 691 -38.25 22.85 7.05
N PHE A 692 -37.21 23.50 6.55
CA PHE A 692 -36.21 24.18 7.37
C PHE A 692 -36.68 25.60 7.72
N THR A 693 -36.60 25.98 8.99
CA THR A 693 -36.83 27.35 9.44
C THR A 693 -35.50 28.00 9.76
N GLU A 694 -35.15 29.07 9.05
CA GLU A 694 -33.91 29.81 9.31
C GLU A 694 -33.96 30.48 10.69
N PRO A 695 -32.88 30.39 11.49
CA PRO A 695 -32.80 31.11 12.74
C PRO A 695 -32.76 32.63 12.52
N ASP A 696 -33.38 33.37 13.43
CA ASP A 696 -33.44 34.84 13.39
C ASP A 696 -32.06 35.50 13.58
N ILE A 697 -31.15 34.82 14.26
CA ILE A 697 -29.79 35.27 14.54
C ILE A 697 -28.81 34.54 13.63
N LYS A 698 -27.97 35.30 12.92
CA LYS A 698 -26.97 34.83 11.97
C LYS A 698 -25.66 35.63 12.15
N PRO A 699 -24.47 35.05 11.91
CA PRO A 699 -24.25 33.73 11.34
C PRO A 699 -24.58 32.60 12.32
N ALA A 700 -25.06 31.47 11.81
CA ALA A 700 -25.47 30.33 12.61
C ALA A 700 -25.11 29.01 11.94
N TRP A 701 -24.91 27.96 12.74
CA TRP A 701 -24.72 26.61 12.24
C TRP A 701 -26.01 25.81 12.40
N THR A 702 -26.40 25.07 11.37
CA THR A 702 -27.51 24.12 11.48
C THR A 702 -27.09 22.87 12.26
N ARG A 703 -28.06 22.04 12.69
CA ARG A 703 -27.77 20.73 13.33
C ARG A 703 -27.04 19.77 12.39
N GLU A 704 -27.12 20.00 11.08
CA GLU A 704 -26.38 19.25 10.04
C GLU A 704 -25.00 19.88 9.74
N GLY A 705 -24.70 21.00 10.39
CA GLY A 705 -23.42 21.68 10.29
C GLY A 705 -23.24 22.45 8.98
N ARG A 706 -24.31 23.01 8.41
CA ARG A 706 -24.25 24.03 7.36
C ARG A 706 -24.12 25.41 7.99
N LEU A 707 -23.22 26.25 7.47
CA LEU A 707 -23.02 27.63 7.89
C LEU A 707 -24.03 28.53 7.18
N LEU A 708 -24.81 29.25 7.96
CA LEU A 708 -25.66 30.33 7.48
C LEU A 708 -24.88 31.64 7.62
N PRO A 709 -24.60 32.36 6.52
CA PRO A 709 -23.81 33.60 6.56
C PRO A 709 -24.56 34.72 7.32
N PRO A 710 -23.84 35.75 7.83
CA PRO A 710 -24.48 36.91 8.44
C PRO A 710 -25.41 37.62 7.46
N PRO A 711 -26.43 38.35 7.94
CA PRO A 711 -27.20 39.23 7.08
C PRO A 711 -26.26 40.30 6.50
N PRO A 712 -26.48 40.79 5.27
CA PRO A 712 -25.54 41.62 4.51
C PRO A 712 -25.14 42.97 5.15
N THR A 713 -25.63 43.31 6.35
CA THR A 713 -25.44 44.60 7.01
C THR A 713 -24.94 44.53 8.47
N GLN A 714 -24.60 43.36 9.03
CA GLN A 714 -24.04 43.28 10.38
C GLN A 714 -22.95 42.22 10.54
N SER A 715 -21.83 42.59 11.18
CA SER A 715 -20.92 41.62 11.81
C SER A 715 -21.49 41.28 13.19
N VAL A 716 -22.27 40.20 13.27
CA VAL A 716 -22.80 39.70 14.55
C VAL A 716 -21.97 38.49 14.95
N ASP A 717 -21.55 38.43 16.21
CA ASP A 717 -21.05 37.19 16.83
C ASP A 717 -22.24 36.25 17.05
N PRO A 718 -22.18 34.95 16.67
CA PRO A 718 -23.32 34.04 16.81
C PRO A 718 -23.82 33.98 18.25
N GLU A 719 -25.11 34.22 18.51
CA GLU A 719 -25.67 33.93 19.83
C GLU A 719 -25.69 32.42 20.09
N SER A 720 -25.20 32.05 21.27
CA SER A 720 -25.51 30.83 22.02
C SER A 720 -25.03 29.50 21.44
N GLY A 721 -23.72 29.37 21.22
CA GLY A 721 -23.07 28.09 21.51
C GLY A 721 -23.02 27.88 23.03
N ARG A 722 -23.39 26.72 23.58
CA ARG A 722 -22.77 26.30 24.85
C ARG A 722 -21.28 26.09 24.56
N TYR A 723 -20.43 26.54 25.46
CA TYR A 723 -18.99 26.43 25.34
C TYR A 723 -18.48 25.45 26.39
N ASP A 724 -17.41 24.72 26.08
CA ASP A 724 -16.65 23.91 27.06
C ASP A 724 -15.95 24.79 28.13
N ARG A 725 -16.00 26.12 27.99
CA ARG A 725 -15.38 27.09 28.88
C ARG A 725 -16.42 28.09 29.37
N GLN A 726 -16.22 28.63 30.58
CA GLN A 726 -17.11 29.63 31.19
C GLN A 726 -17.23 30.94 30.38
N THR A 727 -16.39 31.12 29.34
CA THR A 727 -16.40 32.25 28.41
C THR A 727 -16.22 31.77 26.96
N PRO A 728 -16.85 32.44 25.97
CA PRO A 728 -16.65 32.15 24.54
C PRO A 728 -15.18 32.26 24.14
N PRO A 729 -14.66 31.41 23.23
CA PRO A 729 -13.33 31.61 22.65
C PRO A 729 -13.31 32.88 21.76
N PRO A 730 -12.12 33.46 21.50
CA PRO A 730 -11.98 34.52 20.48
C PRO A 730 -12.45 34.03 19.10
N ALA A 731 -12.93 34.95 18.25
CA ALA A 731 -13.53 34.62 16.94
C ALA A 731 -12.65 33.72 16.04
N SER A 732 -11.32 33.80 16.18
CA SER A 732 -10.34 32.94 15.47
C SER A 732 -10.30 31.48 15.93
N GLU A 733 -10.87 31.18 17.10
CA GLU A 733 -10.90 29.85 17.73
C GLU A 733 -12.34 29.29 17.84
N PHE A 734 -13.32 30.01 17.30
CA PHE A 734 -14.75 29.70 17.40
C PHE A 734 -15.09 28.28 16.93
N ASP A 735 -14.44 27.84 15.85
CA ASP A 735 -14.59 26.51 15.29
C ASP A 735 -14.15 25.38 16.24
N ARG A 736 -13.32 25.66 17.26
CA ARG A 736 -12.77 24.65 18.17
C ARG A 736 -13.60 24.47 19.46
N SER A 737 -14.57 25.33 19.77
CA SER A 737 -15.26 25.33 21.08
C SER A 737 -16.79 25.22 21.01
N LEU A 738 -17.32 24.80 19.86
CA LEU A 738 -18.75 24.84 19.55
C LEU A 738 -19.53 23.65 20.13
N PHE A 739 -20.42 23.90 21.09
CA PHE A 739 -21.52 23.00 21.50
C PHE A 739 -22.86 23.76 21.39
N ALA A 740 -23.46 23.90 20.21
CA ALA A 740 -24.68 24.70 20.09
C ALA A 740 -25.97 23.98 20.54
N PHE A 741 -26.01 22.64 20.49
CA PHE A 741 -27.24 21.87 20.68
C PHE A 741 -27.16 20.94 21.90
N ASN A 742 -28.31 20.62 22.49
CA ASN A 742 -28.35 19.67 23.60
C ASN A 742 -27.81 18.30 23.16
N PRO A 743 -27.16 17.55 24.06
CA PRO A 743 -26.83 16.15 23.82
C PRO A 743 -28.08 15.36 23.46
N SER A 744 -27.93 14.40 22.55
CA SER A 744 -29.07 13.65 22.00
C SER A 744 -28.73 12.21 21.61
N ALA A 745 -27.53 11.70 21.85
CA ALA A 745 -27.17 10.31 21.52
C ALA A 745 -25.97 9.81 22.33
N GLN A 746 -25.78 8.49 22.35
CA GLN A 746 -24.48 7.87 22.69
C GLN A 746 -23.86 7.23 21.44
N VAL A 747 -22.53 7.29 21.34
CA VAL A 747 -21.78 6.74 20.20
C VAL A 747 -20.68 5.79 20.67
N ARG A 748 -20.57 4.63 20.03
CA ARG A 748 -19.46 3.68 20.25
C ARG A 748 -18.84 3.25 18.93
N PHE A 749 -17.53 3.01 18.96
CA PHE A 749 -16.75 2.52 17.82
C PHE A 749 -16.25 1.10 18.11
N GLY A 750 -16.40 0.20 17.15
CA GLY A 750 -15.81 -1.13 17.18
C GLY A 750 -14.94 -1.38 15.95
N TRP A 751 -13.65 -1.69 16.15
CA TRP A 751 -12.75 -2.04 15.05
C TRP A 751 -11.67 -3.03 15.48
N ALA A 752 -11.14 -3.77 14.51
CA ALA A 752 -9.96 -4.60 14.70
C ALA A 752 -8.74 -3.85 14.14
N ALA A 753 -7.83 -3.45 15.03
CA ALA A 753 -6.62 -2.76 14.60
C ALA A 753 -5.73 -3.72 13.77
N ARG A 754 -5.35 -3.31 12.56
CA ARG A 754 -4.39 -4.04 11.74
C ARG A 754 -2.98 -3.65 12.18
N ARG A 755 -2.40 -4.46 13.06
CA ARG A 755 -1.01 -4.32 13.50
C ARG A 755 -0.08 -5.02 12.51
N PRO A 756 1.19 -4.57 12.38
CA PRO A 756 2.17 -5.35 11.65
C PRO A 756 2.31 -6.71 12.32
N LEU A 757 2.58 -7.76 11.52
CA LEU A 757 2.88 -9.09 12.08
C LEU A 757 4.01 -8.92 13.09
N THR A 758 3.78 -9.38 14.33
CA THR A 758 4.76 -9.26 15.39
C THR A 758 5.36 -10.62 15.68
N VAL A 759 6.69 -10.71 15.63
CA VAL A 759 7.44 -11.88 16.06
C VAL A 759 8.10 -11.57 17.39
N LEU A 760 7.80 -12.36 18.43
CA LEU A 760 8.52 -12.30 19.70
C LEU A 760 9.71 -13.24 19.64
N ALA A 761 10.92 -12.70 19.78
CA ALA A 761 12.15 -13.45 19.98
C ALA A 761 12.46 -13.52 21.47
N GLN A 762 12.22 -14.68 22.08
CA GLN A 762 12.45 -14.89 23.50
C GLN A 762 13.77 -15.64 23.72
N VAL A 763 14.70 -14.98 24.39
CA VAL A 763 16.04 -15.48 24.71
C VAL A 763 16.03 -16.03 26.13
N HIS A 764 16.34 -17.31 26.31
CA HIS A 764 16.33 -17.93 27.64
C HIS A 764 17.64 -17.75 28.40
N LEU A 765 17.58 -17.45 29.70
CA LEU A 765 18.77 -17.50 30.55
C LEU A 765 19.22 -18.95 30.77
N ARG A 766 20.53 -19.21 30.78
CA ARG A 766 21.11 -20.52 31.09
C ARG A 766 20.96 -20.86 32.58
N SER A 767 20.84 -19.84 33.43
CA SER A 767 20.54 -19.99 34.85
C SER A 767 19.76 -18.77 35.35
N PRO A 768 18.90 -18.90 36.40
CA PRO A 768 18.14 -17.77 36.96
C PRO A 768 18.99 -16.60 37.48
N SER A 769 20.27 -16.85 37.77
CA SER A 769 21.24 -15.85 38.25
C SER A 769 22.09 -15.23 37.12
N GLU A 770 21.92 -15.68 35.89
CA GLU A 770 22.68 -15.15 34.75
C GLU A 770 22.17 -13.75 34.38
N THR A 771 23.09 -12.82 34.17
CA THR A 771 22.79 -11.50 33.62
C THR A 771 23.38 -11.40 32.22
N LEU A 772 22.52 -11.15 31.22
CA LEU A 772 22.96 -10.86 29.86
C LEU A 772 23.41 -9.40 29.77
N ASP A 773 24.61 -9.19 29.24
CA ASP A 773 25.13 -7.83 29.07
C ASP A 773 24.28 -7.04 28.05
N PRO A 774 23.92 -5.77 28.35
CA PRO A 774 23.19 -4.92 27.41
C PRO A 774 23.84 -4.82 26.02
N LEU A 775 25.17 -4.91 25.91
CA LEU A 775 25.88 -4.86 24.63
C LEU A 775 25.58 -6.10 23.77
N ILE A 776 25.44 -7.27 24.39
CA ILE A 776 25.04 -8.51 23.70
C ILE A 776 23.60 -8.37 23.20
N LEU A 777 22.70 -7.82 24.01
CA LEU A 777 21.31 -7.56 23.60
C LEU A 777 21.23 -6.53 22.47
N GLN A 778 22.05 -5.48 22.51
CA GLN A 778 22.16 -4.50 21.44
C GLN A 778 22.66 -5.14 20.14
N ARG A 779 23.66 -6.03 20.23
CA ARG A 779 24.18 -6.80 19.09
C ARG A 779 23.11 -7.73 18.49
N VAL A 780 22.34 -8.42 19.33
CA VAL A 780 21.20 -9.23 18.89
C VAL A 780 20.14 -8.38 18.20
N ALA A 781 19.77 -7.24 18.78
CA ALA A 781 18.81 -6.31 18.19
C ALA A 781 19.28 -5.77 16.83
N GLN A 782 20.56 -5.40 16.70
CA GLN A 782 21.14 -4.98 15.43
C GLN A 782 21.10 -6.10 14.38
N GLY A 783 21.41 -7.34 14.76
CA GLY A 783 21.28 -8.50 13.87
C GLY A 783 19.85 -8.72 13.41
N ILE A 784 18.87 -8.66 14.32
CA ILE A 784 17.43 -8.76 14.00
C ILE A 784 17.03 -7.72 12.97
N GLU A 785 17.42 -6.45 13.15
CA GLU A 785 17.10 -5.36 12.22
C GLU A 785 17.65 -5.60 10.81
N GLN A 786 18.78 -6.31 10.67
CA GLN A 786 19.37 -6.61 9.37
C GLN A 786 18.59 -7.67 8.57
N VAL A 787 17.90 -8.59 9.23
CA VAL A 787 17.24 -9.74 8.57
C VAL A 787 15.72 -9.73 8.68
N ARG A 788 15.14 -8.77 9.40
CA ARG A 788 13.68 -8.71 9.58
C ARG A 788 12.97 -8.44 8.24
N PRO A 789 11.82 -9.08 8.00
CA PRO A 789 10.99 -8.74 6.86
C PRO A 789 10.46 -7.30 6.96
N ALA A 790 10.34 -6.62 5.81
CA ALA A 790 9.72 -5.30 5.76
C ALA A 790 8.27 -5.37 6.26
N GLY A 791 7.91 -4.50 7.20
CA GLY A 791 6.57 -4.46 7.79
C GLY A 791 6.29 -5.53 8.86
N VAL A 792 7.30 -6.30 9.28
CA VAL A 792 7.23 -7.19 10.45
C VAL A 792 7.91 -6.51 11.62
N GLN A 793 7.21 -6.45 12.76
CA GLN A 793 7.78 -5.99 14.02
C GLN A 793 8.42 -7.18 14.72
N VAL A 794 9.64 -7.03 15.21
CA VAL A 794 10.28 -8.06 16.04
C VAL A 794 10.52 -7.47 17.42
N VAL A 795 10.05 -8.16 18.46
CA VAL A 795 10.27 -7.78 19.86
C VAL A 795 11.25 -8.78 20.45
N LEU A 796 12.34 -8.29 21.05
CA LEU A 796 13.30 -9.12 21.77
C LEU A 796 12.94 -9.12 23.26
N ASN A 797 12.74 -10.30 23.84
CA ASN A 797 12.53 -10.47 25.28
C ASN A 797 13.55 -11.45 25.88
N VAL A 798 13.85 -11.31 27.17
CA VAL A 798 14.73 -12.22 27.92
C VAL A 798 13.91 -12.88 29.04
N ASP A 799 13.67 -14.19 28.92
CA ASP A 799 12.76 -14.98 29.76
C ASP A 799 11.30 -14.44 29.86
N GLU A 800 10.47 -15.00 30.75
CA GLU A 800 9.00 -14.78 30.82
C GLU A 800 8.55 -13.59 31.72
N VAL A 801 9.46 -12.76 32.22
CA VAL A 801 9.11 -11.68 33.17
C VAL A 801 8.71 -10.39 32.49
#